data_AF-A0A7J3U7H8-F1
#
_entry.id   AF-A0A7J3U7H8-F1
#
_cell.length_a   1.000
_cell.length_b   1.000
_cell.length_c   1.000
_cell.angle_alpha   90.00
_cell.angle_beta   90.00
_cell.angle_gamma   90.00
#
_symmetry.space_group_name_H-M   'P 1'
#
loop_
_entity.id
_entity.type
_entity.pdbx_description
1 polymer ?
#
loop_
_entity_poly.entity_id
_entity_poly.type
_entity_poly.pdbx_seq_one_letter_code
_entity_poly.pdbx_strand_id
1 'polypeptide(L)'
;MLKGLIITLLLISFFVSTVYPNIEADLSRSLGCSSEPTLHVGGSGGGNYTSIQDAINDASDGDCIIVYPGVYHEHLVVSKSLRLKGVDVNSTVVDGDVESSDAVITAPFTSIENLTFRRSGGYCNDALIEAVADNVSIHGCVFCNARNGLLLSSSVNKVENCFFFHLGVGVDMEHSSRNTLCNLSFKSNALAVFLNSSHFNVLSSFEGCYNGVDLLFLRSNVNRVENCVFFYGNENQGSIYIDSSTGNILSNCFLHDNGYSIRLYNSKGNKILNSSMSYNKEGVDFYSSSHNTVYRCIFIGNNLGVYSDESSNKVLYSNVENQKSFGVIGQKTFVDARYNWWGSVFGPGGRGIGVGDKILWLFGRIRYIPWLLRPFDAIKTSNVAFKEATPSLCDASVRAFAENDSDGDLCSNQWEEKWGYDPFVWDNHLHLDPDNDGLNNVEECVADRWGSNPFHKDIFVEVDWMQKDFKLSEEYKERLTTLFRQHNITLHIDDGSLGGGEQIRDQMDLTYKDVVDIYWDDFLHNNLDNPRKGIFHYVVLCHQVPARTSGGFCFVGWYSIDGFTLAIDYDRNRLPPKKADFVEASTFLHELGHTLGLFYYKFEGIDNASCQYMLPGVWKYRSYRSCMNYEYVWSLLNYSDGTNGVRDFDDWTNLDLSFFKKSEWRE
;
A
#
# COMPACT_ATOMS: atom_id res chain seq x y z
N MET A 1 53.50 22.12 -4.27
CA MET A 1 54.13 20.89 -3.75
C MET A 1 53.01 20.10 -3.09
N LEU A 2 52.53 18.94 -3.53
CA LEU A 2 53.14 17.81 -4.23
C LEU A 2 52.18 17.33 -5.35
N LYS A 3 52.75 16.68 -6.37
CA LYS A 3 52.13 15.99 -7.50
C LYS A 3 52.13 14.47 -7.23
N GLY A 4 51.24 13.73 -7.91
CA GLY A 4 51.27 12.26 -8.07
C GLY A 4 50.25 11.56 -7.16
N LEU A 5 49.38 10.67 -7.62
CA LEU A 5 49.60 9.59 -8.58
C LEU A 5 48.25 9.18 -9.23
N ILE A 6 48.15 9.35 -10.54
CA ILE A 6 47.22 8.63 -11.44
C ILE A 6 48.10 7.60 -12.16
N ILE A 7 47.53 6.44 -12.53
CA ILE A 7 48.09 5.30 -13.29
C ILE A 7 48.29 4.04 -12.43
N THR A 8 47.27 3.18 -12.34
CA THR A 8 47.38 1.72 -12.60
C THR A 8 45.97 1.11 -12.73
N LEU A 9 45.36 1.25 -13.90
CA LEU A 9 44.09 0.60 -14.27
C LEU A 9 44.12 0.34 -15.78
N LEU A 10 45.05 -0.53 -16.19
CA LEU A 10 45.21 -1.06 -17.56
C LEU A 10 46.44 -1.96 -17.54
N LEU A 11 46.25 -3.25 -17.25
CA LEU A 11 47.14 -4.38 -17.62
C LEU A 11 46.72 -5.69 -16.93
N ILE A 12 45.44 -6.08 -17.03
CA ILE A 12 45.05 -7.50 -16.93
C ILE A 12 43.91 -7.74 -17.93
N SER A 13 44.20 -7.55 -19.22
CA SER A 13 43.51 -8.25 -20.30
C SER A 13 44.60 -8.76 -21.25
N PHE A 14 44.41 -9.98 -21.76
CA PHE A 14 45.40 -10.80 -22.49
C PHE A 14 46.42 -11.60 -21.65
N PHE A 15 45.91 -12.63 -20.97
CA PHE A 15 46.50 -13.97 -21.05
C PHE A 15 45.37 -14.98 -21.22
N VAL A 16 45.16 -15.42 -22.46
CA VAL A 16 44.25 -16.52 -22.81
C VAL A 16 45.02 -17.84 -22.76
N SER A 17 44.28 -18.87 -22.35
CA SER A 17 44.54 -20.30 -22.56
C SER A 17 45.76 -20.89 -21.85
N THR A 18 45.55 -21.43 -20.66
CA THR A 18 45.57 -22.89 -20.41
C THR A 18 45.36 -23.15 -18.92
N VAL A 19 44.58 -24.20 -18.61
CA VAL A 19 44.26 -24.73 -17.27
C VAL A 19 43.07 -24.06 -16.56
N TYR A 20 41.86 -24.50 -16.92
CA TYR A 20 40.72 -24.55 -15.99
C TYR A 20 40.11 -25.95 -16.03
N PRO A 21 40.29 -26.79 -15.00
CA PRO A 21 39.28 -27.76 -14.62
C PRO A 21 38.26 -27.07 -13.69
N ASN A 22 36.99 -27.08 -14.10
CA ASN A 22 35.80 -27.06 -13.24
C ASN A 22 35.51 -25.83 -12.36
N ILE A 23 35.26 -24.66 -12.95
CA ILE A 23 34.60 -23.54 -12.23
C ILE A 23 33.11 -23.87 -11.93
N GLU A 24 32.40 -24.56 -12.84
CA GLU A 24 30.98 -24.91 -12.65
C GLU A 24 30.75 -25.90 -11.51
N ALA A 25 31.67 -26.87 -11.31
CA ALA A 25 31.55 -27.84 -10.22
C ALA A 25 31.97 -27.29 -8.84
N ASP A 26 32.76 -26.21 -8.79
CA ASP A 26 33.05 -25.48 -7.55
C ASP A 26 31.93 -24.48 -7.20
N LEU A 27 31.23 -23.92 -8.20
CA LEU A 27 30.04 -23.11 -7.97
C LEU A 27 28.91 -23.96 -7.36
N SER A 28 28.64 -25.16 -7.90
CA SER A 28 27.61 -26.07 -7.37
C SER A 28 27.90 -26.54 -5.95
N ARG A 29 29.19 -26.70 -5.57
CA ARG A 29 29.62 -26.98 -4.19
C ARG A 29 29.42 -25.81 -3.22
N SER A 30 29.56 -24.56 -3.68
CA SER A 30 29.29 -23.37 -2.86
C SER A 30 27.80 -23.05 -2.68
N LEU A 31 26.92 -23.64 -3.50
CA LEU A 31 25.47 -23.37 -3.54
C LEU A 31 24.62 -24.29 -2.64
N GLY A 32 25.24 -25.18 -1.85
CA GLY A 32 24.57 -25.96 -0.80
C GLY A 32 23.87 -27.25 -1.25
N CYS A 33 24.13 -27.72 -2.47
CA CYS A 33 23.43 -28.86 -3.08
C CYS A 33 24.28 -30.17 -3.08
N SER A 34 25.17 -30.35 -2.10
CA SER A 34 26.29 -31.30 -2.22
C SER A 34 25.97 -32.80 -2.05
N SER A 35 24.70 -33.20 -1.95
CA SER A 35 24.30 -34.62 -1.77
C SER A 35 23.22 -35.15 -2.71
N GLU A 36 22.68 -34.32 -3.61
CA GLU A 36 21.50 -34.65 -4.43
C GLU A 36 21.87 -34.61 -5.93
N PRO A 37 21.28 -35.47 -6.80
CA PRO A 37 21.38 -35.30 -8.24
C PRO A 37 20.97 -33.87 -8.64
N THR A 38 21.82 -33.21 -9.43
CA THR A 38 21.64 -31.80 -9.80
C THR A 38 21.35 -31.69 -11.29
N LEU A 39 20.22 -31.05 -11.63
CA LEU A 39 19.84 -30.69 -12.98
C LEU A 39 20.13 -29.20 -13.20
N HIS A 40 20.44 -28.83 -14.44
CA HIS A 40 20.87 -27.47 -14.80
C HIS A 40 19.99 -26.91 -15.91
N VAL A 41 19.48 -25.69 -15.74
CA VAL A 41 18.61 -24.99 -16.70
C VAL A 41 19.29 -23.69 -17.16
N GLY A 42 19.37 -23.47 -18.47
CA GLY A 42 20.05 -22.32 -19.08
C GLY A 42 21.57 -22.45 -19.07
N GLY A 43 22.28 -21.32 -19.25
CA GLY A 43 23.74 -21.30 -19.31
C GLY A 43 24.32 -21.95 -20.57
N SER A 44 25.65 -22.17 -20.58
CA SER A 44 26.38 -22.72 -21.75
C SER A 44 26.83 -24.17 -21.60
N GLY A 45 26.45 -24.84 -20.51
CA GLY A 45 26.83 -26.23 -20.21
C GLY A 45 26.16 -27.23 -21.17
N GLY A 46 26.93 -28.24 -21.60
CA GLY A 46 26.39 -29.29 -22.46
C GLY A 46 25.39 -30.18 -21.71
N GLY A 47 24.18 -30.33 -22.25
CA GLY A 47 23.11 -31.13 -21.64
C GLY A 47 22.22 -30.38 -20.67
N ASN A 48 22.40 -29.06 -20.52
CA ASN A 48 21.48 -28.23 -19.74
C ASN A 48 20.12 -28.15 -20.42
N TYR A 49 19.07 -28.11 -19.60
CA TYR A 49 17.72 -27.84 -20.03
C TYR A 49 17.58 -26.39 -20.49
N THR A 50 16.68 -26.11 -21.44
CA THR A 50 16.32 -24.74 -21.83
C THR A 50 15.06 -24.23 -21.14
N SER A 51 14.24 -25.15 -20.61
CA SER A 51 13.02 -24.87 -19.84
C SER A 51 13.18 -25.37 -18.41
N ILE A 52 12.67 -24.59 -17.46
CA ILE A 52 12.60 -24.97 -16.05
C ILE A 52 11.61 -26.12 -15.88
N GLN A 53 10.44 -26.06 -16.54
CA GLN A 53 9.43 -27.10 -16.44
C GLN A 53 9.93 -28.47 -16.95
N ASP A 54 10.71 -28.51 -18.03
CA ASP A 54 11.30 -29.76 -18.52
C ASP A 54 12.25 -30.39 -17.50
N ALA A 55 13.05 -29.59 -16.80
CA ALA A 55 13.90 -30.08 -15.71
C ALA A 55 13.07 -30.57 -14.51
N ILE A 56 11.97 -29.90 -14.16
CA ILE A 56 11.05 -30.36 -13.11
C ILE A 56 10.43 -31.72 -13.48
N ASN A 57 10.06 -31.89 -14.74
CA ASN A 57 9.45 -33.12 -15.23
C ASN A 57 10.39 -34.33 -15.18
N ASP A 58 11.69 -34.12 -15.44
CA ASP A 58 12.73 -35.16 -15.42
C ASP A 58 13.27 -35.45 -14.01
N ALA A 59 13.14 -34.50 -13.08
CA ALA A 59 13.62 -34.62 -11.71
C ALA A 59 12.91 -35.74 -10.92
N SER A 60 13.68 -36.37 -10.02
CA SER A 60 13.19 -37.24 -8.96
C SER A 60 12.95 -36.46 -7.67
N ASP A 61 12.14 -37.00 -6.77
CA ASP A 61 11.99 -36.42 -5.44
C ASP A 61 13.34 -36.39 -4.71
N GLY A 62 13.67 -35.25 -4.12
CA GLY A 62 14.94 -34.94 -3.48
C GLY A 62 15.97 -34.30 -4.42
N ASP A 63 15.70 -34.19 -5.72
CA ASP A 63 16.63 -33.57 -6.65
C ASP A 63 16.69 -32.04 -6.50
N CYS A 64 17.69 -31.46 -7.15
CA CYS A 64 18.02 -30.05 -7.08
C CYS A 64 18.18 -29.50 -8.50
N ILE A 65 17.49 -28.40 -8.80
CA ILE A 65 17.51 -27.74 -10.11
C ILE A 65 18.18 -26.38 -9.94
N ILE A 66 19.29 -26.18 -10.65
CA ILE A 66 20.01 -24.90 -10.70
C ILE A 66 19.62 -24.16 -11.98
N VAL A 67 19.06 -22.97 -11.83
CA VAL A 67 18.62 -22.11 -12.93
C VAL A 67 19.62 -20.98 -13.12
N TYR A 68 20.24 -20.92 -14.29
CA TYR A 68 21.20 -19.87 -14.66
C TYR A 68 20.48 -18.59 -15.12
N PRO A 69 21.17 -17.43 -15.12
CA PRO A 69 20.61 -16.16 -15.56
C PRO A 69 19.89 -16.23 -16.91
N GLY A 70 18.71 -15.62 -16.98
CA GLY A 70 17.80 -15.63 -18.12
C GLY A 70 16.40 -15.15 -17.70
N VAL A 71 15.58 -14.82 -18.71
CA VAL A 71 14.13 -14.61 -18.54
C VAL A 71 13.42 -15.83 -19.10
N TYR A 72 12.70 -16.53 -18.24
CA TYR A 72 11.98 -17.76 -18.52
C TYR A 72 10.50 -17.45 -18.55
N HIS A 73 9.94 -17.37 -19.75
CA HIS A 73 8.52 -17.17 -20.01
C HIS A 73 7.79 -18.52 -19.86
N GLU A 74 7.45 -18.89 -18.63
CA GLU A 74 6.97 -20.23 -18.27
C GLU A 74 5.94 -20.19 -17.13
N HIS A 75 5.02 -21.15 -17.14
CA HIS A 75 4.10 -21.46 -16.03
C HIS A 75 4.48 -22.79 -15.40
N LEU A 76 5.05 -22.73 -14.19
CA LEU A 76 5.66 -23.88 -13.53
C LEU A 76 4.64 -24.65 -12.70
N VAL A 77 4.61 -25.98 -12.86
CA VAL A 77 3.91 -26.89 -11.97
C VAL A 77 4.95 -27.72 -11.22
N VAL A 78 5.25 -27.31 -9.99
CA VAL A 78 6.23 -27.99 -9.13
C VAL A 78 5.55 -29.16 -8.42
N SER A 79 5.53 -30.29 -9.12
CA SER A 79 4.84 -31.53 -8.71
C SER A 79 5.75 -32.58 -8.06
N LYS A 80 7.02 -32.24 -7.86
CA LYS A 80 8.05 -33.08 -7.23
C LYS A 80 8.56 -32.40 -5.97
N SER A 81 8.91 -33.19 -4.96
CA SER A 81 9.56 -32.66 -3.75
C SER A 81 11.01 -32.33 -4.06
N LEU A 82 11.32 -31.10 -4.48
CA LEU A 82 12.65 -30.72 -4.97
C LEU A 82 13.12 -29.35 -4.47
N ARG A 83 14.39 -29.02 -4.74
CA ARG A 83 14.95 -27.67 -4.55
C ARG A 83 15.13 -26.99 -5.91
N LEU A 84 14.39 -25.91 -6.18
CA LEU A 84 14.57 -25.07 -7.36
C LEU A 84 15.31 -23.79 -6.98
N LYS A 85 16.47 -23.53 -7.58
CA LYS A 85 17.36 -22.46 -7.15
C LYS A 85 17.93 -21.64 -8.30
N GLY A 86 17.66 -20.34 -8.29
CA GLY A 86 18.34 -19.38 -9.16
C GLY A 86 19.78 -19.14 -8.72
N VAL A 87 20.68 -18.99 -9.69
CA VAL A 87 22.10 -18.65 -9.42
C VAL A 87 22.23 -17.20 -8.94
N ASP A 88 21.43 -16.30 -9.50
CA ASP A 88 21.41 -14.88 -9.15
C ASP A 88 19.98 -14.33 -9.26
N VAL A 89 19.44 -13.87 -8.13
CA VAL A 89 18.09 -13.31 -8.04
C VAL A 89 17.91 -12.10 -8.96
N ASN A 90 18.98 -11.32 -9.21
CA ASN A 90 18.93 -10.12 -10.03
C ASN A 90 19.01 -10.38 -11.53
N SER A 91 19.06 -11.64 -11.97
CA SER A 91 19.17 -11.98 -13.39
C SER A 91 18.50 -13.30 -13.77
N THR A 92 17.88 -14.01 -12.83
CA THR A 92 17.14 -15.26 -13.07
C THR A 92 15.65 -15.01 -12.83
N VAL A 93 14.90 -14.77 -13.91
CA VAL A 93 13.52 -14.29 -13.88
C VAL A 93 12.57 -15.34 -14.43
N VAL A 94 11.50 -15.64 -13.71
CA VAL A 94 10.31 -16.30 -14.23
C VAL A 94 9.25 -15.23 -14.50
N ASP A 95 8.65 -15.27 -15.69
CA ASP A 95 7.70 -14.26 -16.15
C ASP A 95 6.45 -14.98 -16.69
N GLY A 96 5.29 -14.70 -16.10
CA GLY A 96 4.02 -15.36 -16.46
C GLY A 96 3.26 -14.71 -17.61
N ASP A 97 3.85 -13.73 -18.30
CA ASP A 97 3.26 -13.05 -19.47
C ASP A 97 1.81 -12.58 -19.29
N VAL A 98 1.42 -12.26 -18.05
CA VAL A 98 0.09 -11.74 -17.69
C VAL A 98 -1.05 -12.75 -17.94
N GLU A 99 -0.75 -14.05 -18.09
CA GLU A 99 -1.77 -15.06 -18.43
C GLU A 99 -2.38 -15.80 -17.23
N SER A 100 -1.54 -16.28 -16.30
CA SER A 100 -1.96 -17.06 -15.12
C SER A 100 -0.86 -17.02 -14.06
N SER A 101 -0.96 -17.87 -13.02
CA SER A 101 0.10 -18.00 -12.02
C SER A 101 1.45 -18.45 -12.63
N ASP A 102 2.57 -17.83 -12.22
CA ASP A 102 3.89 -18.17 -12.76
C ASP A 102 4.39 -19.52 -12.21
N ALA A 103 4.08 -19.85 -10.96
CA ALA A 103 4.42 -21.13 -10.37
C ALA A 103 3.37 -21.65 -9.37
N VAL A 104 2.95 -22.90 -9.54
CA VAL A 104 2.05 -23.61 -8.63
C VAL A 104 2.78 -24.78 -7.98
N ILE A 105 2.95 -24.72 -6.66
CA ILE A 105 3.67 -25.71 -5.87
C ILE A 105 2.67 -26.70 -5.27
N THR A 106 2.68 -27.92 -5.80
CA THR A 106 1.74 -28.99 -5.42
C THR A 106 2.38 -30.11 -4.60
N ALA A 107 3.71 -30.21 -4.60
CA ALA A 107 4.45 -31.18 -3.80
C ALA A 107 4.93 -30.58 -2.46
N PRO A 108 4.77 -31.31 -1.34
CA PRO A 108 5.31 -30.89 -0.05
C PRO A 108 6.83 -30.99 -0.04
N PHE A 109 7.48 -30.40 0.98
CA PHE A 109 8.94 -30.44 1.14
C PHE A 109 9.73 -29.86 -0.03
N THR A 110 9.12 -28.90 -0.73
CA THR A 110 9.70 -28.20 -1.87
C THR A 110 10.34 -26.89 -1.40
N SER A 111 11.49 -26.54 -1.98
CA SER A 111 12.18 -25.26 -1.73
C SER A 111 12.34 -24.47 -3.02
N ILE A 112 11.93 -23.20 -3.02
CA ILE A 112 12.17 -22.23 -4.11
C ILE A 112 13.13 -21.15 -3.59
N GLU A 113 14.25 -20.97 -4.26
CA GLU A 113 15.35 -20.12 -3.78
C GLU A 113 15.88 -19.16 -4.84
N ASN A 114 16.11 -17.89 -4.47
CA ASN A 114 16.88 -16.90 -5.24
C ASN A 114 16.41 -16.70 -6.69
N LEU A 115 15.10 -16.62 -6.91
CA LEU A 115 14.47 -16.33 -8.20
C LEU A 115 13.68 -15.02 -8.13
N THR A 116 13.58 -14.31 -9.25
CA THR A 116 12.62 -13.20 -9.43
C THR A 116 11.40 -13.72 -10.18
N PHE A 117 10.20 -13.41 -9.70
CA PHE A 117 8.93 -13.67 -10.38
C PHE A 117 8.24 -12.35 -10.70
N ARG A 118 7.66 -12.21 -11.90
CA ARG A 118 6.96 -10.98 -12.29
C ARG A 118 5.85 -11.22 -13.32
N ARG A 119 4.86 -10.31 -13.31
CA ARG A 119 3.79 -10.21 -14.33
C ARG A 119 2.97 -11.50 -14.49
N SER A 120 2.45 -12.05 -13.40
CA SER A 120 1.39 -13.07 -13.47
C SER A 120 0.08 -12.49 -14.01
N GLY A 121 -0.89 -13.36 -14.27
CA GLY A 121 -2.27 -12.97 -14.57
C GLY A 121 -2.90 -12.06 -13.49
N GLY A 122 -3.92 -11.30 -13.90
CA GLY A 122 -4.60 -10.31 -13.05
C GLY A 122 -5.83 -10.84 -12.30
N TYR A 123 -6.23 -12.10 -12.49
CA TYR A 123 -7.39 -12.66 -11.79
C TYR A 123 -7.08 -12.91 -10.31
N CYS A 124 -8.14 -12.99 -9.49
CA CYS A 124 -8.01 -13.07 -8.03
C CYS A 124 -7.23 -14.29 -7.52
N ASN A 125 -7.18 -15.38 -8.29
CA ASN A 125 -6.44 -16.60 -7.95
C ASN A 125 -5.07 -16.68 -8.65
N ASP A 126 -4.75 -15.73 -9.52
CA ASP A 126 -3.44 -15.69 -10.17
C ASP A 126 -2.42 -15.12 -9.19
N ALA A 127 -1.25 -15.76 -9.13
CA ALA A 127 -0.15 -15.32 -8.27
C ALA A 127 1.20 -15.62 -8.91
N LEU A 128 2.20 -14.82 -8.58
CA LEU A 128 3.58 -15.12 -8.95
C LEU A 128 4.02 -16.48 -8.39
N ILE A 129 3.63 -16.80 -7.16
CA ILE A 129 3.66 -18.18 -6.64
C ILE A 129 2.35 -18.50 -5.93
N GLU A 130 1.77 -19.65 -6.25
CA GLU A 130 0.73 -20.30 -5.47
C GLU A 130 1.30 -21.56 -4.79
N ALA A 131 1.21 -21.62 -3.45
CA ALA A 131 1.59 -22.80 -2.69
C ALA A 131 0.36 -23.49 -2.09
N VAL A 132 -0.04 -24.61 -2.69
CA VAL A 132 -1.17 -25.43 -2.22
C VAL A 132 -0.74 -26.60 -1.33
N ALA A 133 0.57 -26.86 -1.21
CA ALA A 133 1.13 -27.93 -0.38
C ALA A 133 1.75 -27.41 0.92
N ASP A 134 1.64 -28.20 1.99
CA ASP A 134 2.30 -27.92 3.27
C ASP A 134 3.81 -28.21 3.22
N ASN A 135 4.57 -27.62 4.15
CA ASN A 135 6.03 -27.77 4.26
C ASN A 135 6.79 -27.24 3.04
N VAL A 136 6.28 -26.19 2.40
CA VAL A 136 6.98 -25.43 1.36
C VAL A 136 7.89 -24.38 2.00
N SER A 137 9.09 -24.23 1.44
CA SER A 137 10.07 -23.20 1.80
C SER A 137 10.30 -22.26 0.62
N ILE A 138 10.17 -20.96 0.84
CA ILE A 138 10.47 -19.92 -0.16
C ILE A 138 11.51 -18.99 0.43
N HIS A 139 12.63 -18.81 -0.25
CA HIS A 139 13.78 -18.10 0.32
C HIS A 139 14.51 -17.20 -0.66
N GLY A 140 14.73 -15.93 -0.30
CA GLY A 140 15.59 -15.04 -1.09
C GLY A 140 15.01 -14.66 -2.45
N CYS A 141 13.69 -14.80 -2.64
CA CYS A 141 13.02 -14.50 -3.90
C CYS A 141 12.54 -13.04 -3.96
N VAL A 142 12.32 -12.56 -5.18
CA VAL A 142 11.74 -11.25 -5.45
C VAL A 142 10.41 -11.42 -6.20
N PHE A 143 9.41 -10.64 -5.82
CA PHE A 143 8.04 -10.67 -6.35
C PHE A 143 7.63 -9.26 -6.79
N CYS A 144 7.28 -9.07 -8.06
CA CYS A 144 6.91 -7.74 -8.54
C CYS A 144 5.85 -7.69 -9.65
N ASN A 145 5.11 -6.57 -9.71
CA ASN A 145 4.17 -6.21 -10.78
C ASN A 145 3.11 -7.29 -11.06
N ALA A 146 2.28 -7.58 -10.07
CA ALA A 146 1.21 -8.58 -10.17
C ALA A 146 0.08 -8.26 -9.18
N ARG A 147 -1.06 -8.94 -9.32
CA ARG A 147 -2.11 -8.86 -8.31
C ARG A 147 -1.66 -9.51 -7.00
N ASN A 148 -1.26 -10.78 -7.03
CA ASN A 148 -0.80 -11.50 -5.85
C ASN A 148 0.67 -11.90 -6.03
N GLY A 149 1.50 -11.63 -5.03
CA GLY A 149 2.88 -12.13 -4.99
C GLY A 149 2.91 -13.60 -4.61
N LEU A 150 2.54 -13.90 -3.37
CA LEU A 150 2.53 -15.26 -2.86
C LEU A 150 1.15 -15.61 -2.29
N LEU A 151 0.44 -16.51 -2.96
CA LEU A 151 -0.80 -17.12 -2.47
C LEU A 151 -0.44 -18.38 -1.66
N LEU A 152 -0.54 -18.31 -0.34
CA LEU A 152 -0.38 -19.45 0.55
C LEU A 152 -1.76 -20.03 0.88
N SER A 153 -2.18 -21.05 0.13
CA SER A 153 -3.42 -21.81 0.37
C SER A 153 -3.18 -23.07 1.22
N SER A 154 -2.10 -23.07 2.00
CA SER A 154 -1.59 -24.21 2.76
C SER A 154 -0.93 -23.78 4.08
N SER A 155 -0.70 -24.75 4.96
CA SER A 155 -0.25 -24.56 6.33
C SER A 155 1.19 -25.06 6.55
N VAL A 156 1.81 -24.63 7.64
CA VAL A 156 3.15 -25.12 8.05
C VAL A 156 4.24 -24.81 7.01
N ASN A 157 4.13 -23.68 6.33
CA ASN A 157 5.09 -23.19 5.35
C ASN A 157 6.07 -22.19 5.96
N LYS A 158 7.20 -21.99 5.26
CA LYS A 158 8.26 -21.07 5.64
C LYS A 158 8.58 -20.11 4.51
N VAL A 159 8.55 -18.81 4.78
CA VAL A 159 8.93 -17.76 3.81
C VAL A 159 9.97 -16.86 4.45
N GLU A 160 11.13 -16.71 3.82
CA GLU A 160 12.26 -16.00 4.39
C GLU A 160 13.01 -15.14 3.39
N ASN A 161 13.47 -13.96 3.82
CA ASN A 161 14.40 -13.12 3.05
C ASN A 161 13.87 -12.70 1.67
N CYS A 162 12.55 -12.61 1.48
CA CYS A 162 11.95 -12.24 0.20
C CYS A 162 11.59 -10.75 0.15
N PHE A 163 11.55 -10.20 -1.06
CA PHE A 163 11.17 -8.82 -1.34
C PHE A 163 9.93 -8.77 -2.24
N PHE A 164 8.95 -7.94 -1.85
CA PHE A 164 7.64 -7.82 -2.48
C PHE A 164 7.36 -6.35 -2.82
N PHE A 165 7.13 -6.04 -4.09
CA PHE A 165 6.87 -4.65 -4.48
C PHE A 165 5.97 -4.50 -5.71
N HIS A 166 5.18 -3.43 -5.73
CA HIS A 166 4.18 -3.17 -6.76
C HIS A 166 3.18 -4.32 -6.93
N LEU A 167 2.63 -4.80 -5.80
CA LEU A 167 1.64 -5.87 -5.77
C LEU A 167 0.31 -5.38 -5.21
N GLY A 168 -0.80 -5.92 -5.72
CA GLY A 168 -2.09 -5.80 -5.05
C GLY A 168 -2.03 -6.40 -3.63
N VAL A 169 -1.52 -7.63 -3.52
CA VAL A 169 -1.26 -8.32 -2.26
C VAL A 169 0.11 -8.99 -2.29
N GLY A 170 0.97 -8.68 -1.34
CA GLY A 170 2.30 -9.28 -1.21
C GLY A 170 2.22 -10.77 -0.87
N VAL A 171 1.66 -11.09 0.29
CA VAL A 171 1.37 -12.47 0.73
C VAL A 171 -0.09 -12.60 1.15
N ASP A 172 -0.83 -13.45 0.45
CA ASP A 172 -2.22 -13.78 0.76
C ASP A 172 -2.31 -15.12 1.48
N MET A 173 -2.91 -15.14 2.68
CA MET A 173 -3.15 -16.33 3.49
C MET A 173 -4.63 -16.46 3.85
N GLU A 174 -5.37 -17.18 3.04
CA GLU A 174 -6.73 -17.61 3.35
C GLU A 174 -6.74 -19.02 3.94
N HIS A 175 -7.40 -19.19 5.08
CA HIS A 175 -7.52 -20.48 5.77
C HIS A 175 -6.19 -21.20 6.05
N SER A 176 -5.10 -20.43 6.22
CA SER A 176 -3.73 -20.93 6.21
C SER A 176 -3.03 -20.63 7.54
N SER A 177 -2.71 -21.70 8.27
CA SER A 177 -2.33 -21.63 9.68
C SER A 177 -0.93 -22.18 9.92
N ARG A 178 -0.31 -21.77 11.04
CA ARG A 178 1.00 -22.27 11.48
C ARG A 178 2.15 -22.01 10.49
N ASN A 179 1.99 -21.01 9.62
CA ASN A 179 3.03 -20.53 8.73
C ASN A 179 4.02 -19.63 9.49
N THR A 180 5.29 -19.66 9.06
CA THR A 180 6.36 -18.81 9.60
C THR A 180 6.91 -17.94 8.49
N LEU A 181 6.70 -16.64 8.60
CA LEU A 181 7.20 -15.64 7.66
C LEU A 181 8.21 -14.76 8.40
N CYS A 182 9.43 -14.68 7.90
CA CYS A 182 10.51 -13.99 8.59
C CYS A 182 11.39 -13.17 7.64
N ASN A 183 11.79 -11.97 8.06
CA ASN A 183 12.69 -11.10 7.30
C ASN A 183 12.16 -10.83 5.88
N LEU A 184 10.93 -10.37 5.78
CA LEU A 184 10.29 -10.01 4.50
C LEU A 184 10.22 -8.49 4.38
N SER A 185 10.51 -7.99 3.18
CA SER A 185 10.50 -6.56 2.87
C SER A 185 9.41 -6.26 1.85
N PHE A 186 8.61 -5.22 2.13
CA PHE A 186 7.44 -4.84 1.34
C PHE A 186 7.50 -3.35 0.97
N LYS A 187 7.44 -3.02 -0.33
CA LYS A 187 7.47 -1.63 -0.79
C LYS A 187 6.35 -1.35 -1.79
N SER A 188 5.58 -0.30 -1.58
CA SER A 188 4.61 0.18 -2.59
C SER A 188 3.64 -0.91 -3.04
N ASN A 189 3.07 -1.64 -2.08
CA ASN A 189 2.00 -2.61 -2.33
C ASN A 189 0.67 -2.07 -1.79
N ALA A 190 -0.45 -2.47 -2.38
CA ALA A 190 -1.76 -2.15 -1.81
C ALA A 190 -1.95 -2.82 -0.45
N LEU A 191 -1.66 -4.13 -0.34
CA LEU A 191 -1.64 -4.90 0.89
C LEU A 191 -0.34 -5.69 0.98
N ALA A 192 0.41 -5.59 2.08
CA ALA A 192 1.67 -6.34 2.21
C ALA A 192 1.41 -7.81 2.61
N VAL A 193 0.68 -8.04 3.71
CA VAL A 193 0.25 -9.39 4.12
C VAL A 193 -1.22 -9.40 4.54
N PHE A 194 -1.97 -10.33 3.97
CA PHE A 194 -3.37 -10.57 4.29
C PHE A 194 -3.58 -11.92 4.98
N LEU A 195 -4.32 -11.92 6.09
CA LEU A 195 -4.69 -13.11 6.85
C LEU A 195 -6.21 -13.19 7.00
N ASN A 196 -6.85 -14.11 6.30
CA ASN A 196 -8.28 -14.38 6.44
C ASN A 196 -8.53 -15.75 7.04
N SER A 197 -9.13 -15.78 8.23
CA SER A 197 -9.41 -17.03 8.96
C SER A 197 -8.16 -17.91 9.14
N SER A 198 -7.03 -17.25 9.40
CA SER A 198 -5.67 -17.81 9.41
C SER A 198 -5.07 -17.67 10.81
N HIS A 199 -4.62 -18.78 11.39
CA HIS A 199 -4.36 -18.88 12.82
C HIS A 199 -2.94 -19.35 13.15
N PHE A 200 -2.46 -18.98 14.34
CA PHE A 200 -1.19 -19.48 14.87
C PHE A 200 0.02 -19.21 13.97
N ASN A 201 -0.05 -18.19 13.12
CA ASN A 201 1.05 -17.78 12.26
C ASN A 201 2.05 -16.92 13.04
N VAL A 202 3.31 -16.98 12.62
CA VAL A 202 4.41 -16.16 13.16
C VAL A 202 4.93 -15.28 12.04
N LEU A 203 4.75 -13.97 12.20
CA LEU A 203 5.21 -12.93 11.29
C LEU A 203 6.31 -12.15 12.02
N SER A 204 7.53 -12.15 11.51
CA SER A 204 8.64 -11.55 12.27
C SER A 204 9.67 -10.84 11.41
N SER A 205 10.24 -9.77 11.97
CA SER A 205 11.30 -8.99 11.32
C SER A 205 10.88 -8.44 9.96
N PHE A 206 9.64 -8.01 9.80
CA PHE A 206 9.19 -7.40 8.55
C PHE A 206 9.61 -5.95 8.47
N GLU A 207 9.85 -5.51 7.25
CA GLU A 207 10.06 -4.11 6.92
C GLU A 207 9.09 -3.69 5.82
N GLY A 208 8.34 -2.62 6.03
CA GLY A 208 7.33 -2.15 5.09
C GLY A 208 7.36 -0.64 4.91
N CYS A 209 7.33 -0.18 3.66
CA CYS A 209 7.23 1.24 3.34
C CYS A 209 6.29 1.52 2.19
N TYR A 210 5.59 2.66 2.26
CA TYR A 210 4.65 3.10 1.23
C TYR A 210 3.62 2.02 0.85
N ASN A 211 3.21 1.17 1.79
CA ASN A 211 2.13 0.22 1.54
C ASN A 211 0.78 0.88 1.88
N GLY A 212 -0.30 0.41 1.26
CA GLY A 212 -1.66 0.78 1.67
C GLY A 212 -1.94 0.28 3.09
N VAL A 213 -1.89 -1.04 3.29
CA VAL A 213 -1.89 -1.70 4.61
C VAL A 213 -0.74 -2.70 4.68
N ASP A 214 0.07 -2.67 5.73
CA ASP A 214 1.13 -3.65 5.90
C ASP A 214 0.57 -5.01 6.35
N LEU A 215 -0.25 -5.05 7.40
CA LEU A 215 -0.80 -6.30 7.92
C LEU A 215 -2.32 -6.20 8.13
N LEU A 216 -3.07 -7.03 7.41
CA LEU A 216 -4.53 -7.11 7.50
C LEU A 216 -4.96 -8.47 8.09
N PHE A 217 -5.60 -8.45 9.25
CA PHE A 217 -6.16 -9.63 9.91
C PHE A 217 -7.68 -9.58 9.86
N LEU A 218 -8.31 -10.57 9.21
CA LEU A 218 -9.76 -10.77 9.22
C LEU A 218 -10.08 -12.12 9.85
N ARG A 219 -10.78 -12.12 11.00
CA ARG A 219 -11.16 -13.35 11.73
C ARG A 219 -9.95 -14.26 12.01
N SER A 220 -8.77 -13.68 12.19
CA SER A 220 -7.47 -14.37 12.26
C SER A 220 -6.91 -14.28 13.68
N ASN A 221 -7.06 -15.39 14.42
CA ASN A 221 -6.77 -15.48 15.85
C ASN A 221 -5.39 -16.06 16.18
N VAL A 222 -4.86 -15.66 17.35
CA VAL A 222 -3.66 -16.24 18.00
C VAL A 222 -2.40 -16.21 17.13
N ASN A 223 -2.27 -15.18 16.30
CA ASN A 223 -1.06 -14.90 15.53
C ASN A 223 -0.07 -14.05 16.33
N ARG A 224 1.21 -14.14 15.96
CA ARG A 224 2.30 -13.35 16.56
C ARG A 224 2.96 -12.49 15.50
N VAL A 225 3.10 -11.20 15.82
CA VAL A 225 3.83 -10.20 15.03
C VAL A 225 4.96 -9.67 15.90
N GLU A 226 6.21 -9.85 15.46
CA GLU A 226 7.38 -9.55 16.30
C GLU A 226 8.48 -8.82 15.52
N ASN A 227 9.02 -7.73 16.08
CA ASN A 227 10.17 -6.99 15.55
C ASN A 227 9.96 -6.36 14.15
N CYS A 228 8.75 -5.91 13.83
CA CYS A 228 8.45 -5.30 12.52
C CYS A 228 8.63 -3.78 12.51
N VAL A 229 8.94 -3.22 11.35
CA VAL A 229 9.13 -1.79 11.11
C VAL A 229 8.27 -1.38 9.92
N PHE A 230 7.31 -0.47 10.14
CA PHE A 230 6.40 -0.02 9.08
C PHE A 230 6.29 1.50 9.05
N PHE A 231 6.38 2.08 7.86
CA PHE A 231 6.44 3.52 7.73
C PHE A 231 5.95 4.08 6.40
N TYR A 232 5.61 5.37 6.43
CA TYR A 232 5.04 6.09 5.28
C TYR A 232 3.80 5.40 4.67
N GLY A 233 3.05 4.65 5.47
CA GLY A 233 1.79 4.04 5.02
C GLY A 233 0.73 5.08 4.65
N ASN A 234 -0.27 4.66 3.87
CA ASN A 234 -1.37 5.52 3.43
C ASN A 234 -2.11 6.14 4.64
N GLU A 235 -2.44 7.43 4.59
CA GLU A 235 -3.04 8.16 5.72
C GLU A 235 -4.47 7.72 6.11
N ASN A 236 -5.23 7.20 5.15
CA ASN A 236 -6.61 6.75 5.33
C ASN A 236 -6.71 5.24 5.60
N GLN A 237 -5.59 4.53 5.47
CA GLN A 237 -5.44 3.13 5.81
C GLN A 237 -4.56 2.97 7.07
N GLY A 238 -4.55 1.77 7.66
CA GLY A 238 -3.70 1.49 8.81
C GLY A 238 -2.52 0.61 8.44
N SER A 239 -1.36 0.78 9.09
CA SER A 239 -0.25 -0.17 8.93
C SER A 239 -0.67 -1.56 9.38
N ILE A 240 -1.23 -1.67 10.58
CA ILE A 240 -1.75 -2.93 11.10
C ILE A 240 -3.24 -2.79 11.40
N TYR A 241 -4.06 -3.55 10.69
CA TYR A 241 -5.51 -3.60 10.89
C TYR A 241 -5.96 -4.98 11.37
N ILE A 242 -6.64 -5.01 12.52
CA ILE A 242 -7.12 -6.24 13.17
C ILE A 242 -8.63 -6.20 13.27
N ASP A 243 -9.30 -7.03 12.47
CA ASP A 243 -10.76 -7.12 12.41
C ASP A 243 -11.27 -8.44 12.96
N SER A 244 -12.25 -8.36 13.85
CA SER A 244 -13.01 -9.51 14.34
C SER A 244 -12.09 -10.66 14.81
N SER A 245 -10.96 -10.29 15.40
CA SER A 245 -9.85 -11.19 15.70
C SER A 245 -9.45 -11.12 17.17
N THR A 246 -8.92 -12.22 17.68
CA THR A 246 -8.68 -12.42 19.10
C THR A 246 -7.35 -13.06 19.43
N GLY A 247 -6.79 -12.68 20.58
CA GLY A 247 -5.60 -13.31 21.14
C GLY A 247 -4.31 -13.08 20.35
N ASN A 248 -4.29 -12.16 19.39
CA ASN A 248 -3.08 -11.81 18.66
C ASN A 248 -2.11 -11.02 19.55
N ILE A 249 -0.82 -11.21 19.32
CA ILE A 249 0.26 -10.54 20.05
C ILE A 249 1.14 -9.81 19.06
N LEU A 250 1.27 -8.50 19.28
CA LEU A 250 2.12 -7.59 18.54
C LEU A 250 3.19 -7.11 19.50
N SER A 251 4.46 -7.36 19.17
CA SER A 251 5.55 -6.99 20.06
C SER A 251 6.77 -6.43 19.36
N ASN A 252 7.38 -5.42 19.98
CA ASN A 252 8.57 -4.74 19.45
C ASN A 252 8.35 -4.20 18.02
N CYS A 253 7.17 -3.66 17.72
CA CYS A 253 6.90 -3.06 16.42
C CYS A 253 7.21 -1.57 16.43
N PHE A 254 7.75 -1.05 15.33
CA PHE A 254 8.11 0.35 15.16
C PHE A 254 7.32 0.92 14.00
N LEU A 255 6.36 1.80 14.31
CA LEU A 255 5.37 2.29 13.37
C LEU A 255 5.48 3.81 13.30
N HIS A 256 5.95 4.36 12.18
CA HIS A 256 6.15 5.80 12.06
C HIS A 256 5.63 6.42 10.77
N ASP A 257 5.12 7.65 10.86
CA ASP A 257 4.64 8.41 9.71
C ASP A 257 3.53 7.70 8.89
N ASN A 258 2.68 6.91 9.57
CA ASN A 258 1.53 6.25 8.96
C ASN A 258 0.23 7.00 9.25
N GLY A 259 -0.85 6.64 8.55
CA GLY A 259 -2.22 7.00 8.95
C GLY A 259 -2.54 6.47 10.34
N TYR A 260 -3.03 5.23 10.40
CA TYR A 260 -3.22 4.53 11.66
C TYR A 260 -2.05 3.58 11.90
N SER A 261 -1.37 3.63 13.05
CA SER A 261 -0.33 2.63 13.33
C SER A 261 -0.95 1.26 13.56
N ILE A 262 -1.88 1.16 14.53
CA ILE A 262 -2.62 -0.06 14.79
C ILE A 262 -4.09 0.27 15.00
N ARG A 263 -4.96 -0.32 14.18
CA ARG A 263 -6.41 -0.22 14.30
C ARG A 263 -7.01 -1.58 14.64
N LEU A 264 -7.90 -1.59 15.62
CA LEU A 264 -8.66 -2.77 16.03
C LEU A 264 -10.16 -2.51 15.86
N TYR A 265 -10.79 -3.34 15.04
CA TYR A 265 -12.23 -3.31 14.80
C TYR A 265 -12.87 -4.60 15.28
N ASN A 266 -13.93 -4.50 16.09
CA ASN A 266 -14.68 -5.65 16.63
C ASN A 266 -13.79 -6.75 17.26
N SER A 267 -12.63 -6.38 17.80
CA SER A 267 -11.54 -7.29 18.16
C SER A 267 -11.31 -7.33 19.66
N LYS A 268 -10.95 -8.51 20.19
CA LYS A 268 -10.93 -8.74 21.64
C LYS A 268 -9.70 -9.49 22.13
N GLY A 269 -9.18 -9.11 23.29
CA GLY A 269 -8.12 -9.88 23.95
C GLY A 269 -6.76 -9.83 23.25
N ASN A 270 -6.54 -8.89 22.34
CA ASN A 270 -5.26 -8.71 21.66
C ASN A 270 -4.27 -7.91 22.53
N LYS A 271 -2.97 -8.09 22.28
CA LYS A 271 -1.90 -7.46 23.06
C LYS A 271 -0.93 -6.72 22.15
N ILE A 272 -0.64 -5.48 22.49
CA ILE A 272 0.38 -4.64 21.87
C ILE A 272 1.43 -4.34 22.94
N LEU A 273 2.66 -4.82 22.74
CA LEU A 273 3.68 -4.91 23.78
C LEU A 273 5.00 -4.29 23.31
N ASN A 274 5.61 -3.40 24.10
CA ASN A 274 6.97 -2.90 23.84
C ASN A 274 7.13 -2.24 22.43
N SER A 275 6.07 -1.68 21.87
CA SER A 275 6.07 -1.09 20.53
C SER A 275 6.21 0.44 20.58
N SER A 276 6.72 1.04 19.51
CA SER A 276 6.84 2.49 19.36
C SER A 276 5.97 2.97 18.20
N MET A 277 5.20 4.02 18.44
CA MET A 277 4.29 4.64 17.49
C MET A 277 4.56 6.14 17.46
N SER A 278 5.15 6.63 16.37
CA SER A 278 5.62 8.01 16.27
C SER A 278 5.18 8.73 15.00
N TYR A 279 4.76 9.99 15.13
CA TYR A 279 4.42 10.86 14.00
C TYR A 279 3.29 10.33 13.09
N ASN A 280 2.44 9.45 13.60
CA ASN A 280 1.28 8.94 12.87
C ASN A 280 0.06 9.87 13.00
N LYS A 281 -0.95 9.75 12.13
CA LYS A 281 -2.26 10.40 12.34
C LYS A 281 -2.88 9.86 13.63
N GLU A 282 -2.85 8.54 13.82
CA GLU A 282 -3.26 7.90 15.08
C GLU A 282 -2.32 6.77 15.47
N GLY A 283 -1.98 6.68 16.76
CA GLY A 283 -1.17 5.59 17.31
C GLY A 283 -1.95 4.27 17.41
N VAL A 284 -2.90 4.19 18.35
CA VAL A 284 -3.81 3.04 18.46
C VAL A 284 -5.25 3.48 18.40
N ASP A 285 -6.03 2.86 17.51
CA ASP A 285 -7.48 3.04 17.38
C ASP A 285 -8.21 1.77 17.83
N PHE A 286 -9.08 1.89 18.83
CA PHE A 286 -10.01 0.85 19.25
C PHE A 286 -11.44 1.21 18.86
N TYR A 287 -12.02 0.45 17.93
CA TYR A 287 -13.42 0.59 17.54
C TYR A 287 -14.21 -0.68 17.85
N SER A 288 -15.23 -0.56 18.71
CA SER A 288 -16.04 -1.70 19.21
C SER A 288 -15.19 -2.88 19.70
N SER A 289 -13.99 -2.60 20.23
CA SER A 289 -12.93 -3.56 20.50
C SER A 289 -12.58 -3.53 21.97
N SER A 290 -12.76 -4.65 22.68
CA SER A 290 -12.67 -4.68 24.15
C SER A 290 -11.75 -5.76 24.69
N HIS A 291 -11.25 -5.56 25.90
CA HIS A 291 -10.30 -6.43 26.59
C HIS A 291 -8.92 -6.51 25.91
N ASN A 292 -8.58 -5.52 25.08
CA ASN A 292 -7.26 -5.40 24.51
C ASN A 292 -6.31 -4.69 25.49
N THR A 293 -5.01 -4.97 25.36
CA THR A 293 -3.97 -4.43 26.24
C THR A 293 -2.84 -3.83 25.43
N VAL A 294 -2.61 -2.52 25.62
CA VAL A 294 -1.37 -1.82 25.26
C VAL A 294 -0.50 -1.76 26.50
N TYR A 295 0.73 -2.25 26.41
CA TYR A 295 1.63 -2.35 27.54
C TYR A 295 3.06 -1.97 27.15
N ARG A 296 3.70 -1.07 27.92
CA ARG A 296 5.08 -0.65 27.69
C ARG A 296 5.35 -0.10 26.29
N CYS A 297 4.39 0.64 25.74
CA CYS A 297 4.53 1.25 24.42
C CYS A 297 4.97 2.72 24.52
N ILE A 298 5.52 3.24 23.42
CA ILE A 298 5.90 4.65 23.27
C ILE A 298 4.97 5.29 22.24
N PHE A 299 4.36 6.41 22.61
CA PHE A 299 3.58 7.27 21.73
C PHE A 299 4.23 8.65 21.72
N ILE A 300 4.69 9.11 20.55
CA ILE A 300 5.38 10.40 20.43
C ILE A 300 5.03 11.13 19.13
N GLY A 301 4.66 12.40 19.21
CA GLY A 301 4.46 13.24 18.02
C GLY A 301 3.29 12.85 17.11
N ASN A 302 2.48 11.85 17.47
CA ASN A 302 1.28 11.51 16.70
C ASN A 302 0.24 12.62 16.84
N ASN A 303 -0.70 12.71 15.90
CA ASN A 303 -1.84 13.61 16.09
C ASN A 303 -2.70 13.15 17.28
N LEU A 304 -3.07 11.88 17.31
CA LEU A 304 -3.68 11.23 18.47
C LEU A 304 -2.85 10.03 18.94
N GLY A 305 -2.60 9.93 20.25
CA GLY A 305 -1.90 8.77 20.82
C GLY A 305 -2.77 7.51 20.81
N VAL A 306 -3.90 7.57 21.51
CA VAL A 306 -4.90 6.48 21.55
C VAL A 306 -6.31 7.03 21.37
N TYR A 307 -7.05 6.46 20.42
CA TYR A 307 -8.49 6.64 20.25
C TYR A 307 -9.23 5.38 20.69
N SER A 308 -10.40 5.53 21.30
CA SER A 308 -11.20 4.40 21.79
C SER A 308 -12.69 4.71 21.76
N ASP A 309 -13.44 4.04 20.90
CA ASP A 309 -14.90 4.19 20.76
C ASP A 309 -15.63 2.87 21.00
N GLU A 310 -16.74 2.94 21.74
CA GLU A 310 -17.59 1.80 22.12
C GLU A 310 -16.80 0.59 22.66
N SER A 311 -15.73 0.89 23.41
CA SER A 311 -14.66 -0.03 23.73
C SER A 311 -14.28 -0.03 25.21
N SER A 312 -13.65 -1.10 25.70
CA SER A 312 -13.11 -1.18 27.07
C SER A 312 -11.72 -1.81 27.09
N ASN A 313 -10.68 -1.01 27.27
CA ASN A 313 -9.28 -1.44 27.07
C ASN A 313 -8.32 -0.94 28.15
N LYS A 314 -7.09 -1.46 28.11
CA LYS A 314 -5.99 -1.09 29.02
C LYS A 314 -4.84 -0.50 28.22
N VAL A 315 -4.32 0.64 28.69
CA VAL A 315 -3.09 1.27 28.20
C VAL A 315 -2.22 1.51 29.42
N LEU A 316 -1.20 0.69 29.66
CA LEU A 316 -0.49 0.68 30.94
C LEU A 316 1.02 0.75 30.72
N TYR A 317 1.72 1.37 31.68
CA TYR A 317 3.19 1.47 31.68
C TYR A 317 3.75 2.03 30.37
N SER A 318 3.03 2.93 29.72
CA SER A 318 3.37 3.49 28.41
C SER A 318 3.78 4.96 28.54
N ASN A 319 4.60 5.43 27.60
CA ASN A 319 5.06 6.82 27.50
C ASN A 319 4.17 7.49 26.45
N VAL A 320 3.31 8.41 26.88
CA VAL A 320 2.44 9.21 26.01
C VAL A 320 2.89 10.65 26.12
N GLU A 321 3.68 11.11 25.16
CA GLU A 321 4.31 12.43 25.24
C GLU A 321 4.29 13.18 23.91
N ASN A 322 4.08 14.49 23.96
CA ASN A 322 4.12 15.40 22.81
C ASN A 322 3.16 14.99 21.68
N GLN A 323 1.93 14.57 21.98
CA GLN A 323 0.93 14.40 20.93
C GLN A 323 0.44 15.77 20.46
N LYS A 324 0.12 15.91 19.16
CA LYS A 324 -0.30 17.21 18.60
C LYS A 324 -1.70 17.62 19.07
N SER A 325 -2.61 16.65 19.23
CA SER A 325 -3.98 16.89 19.71
C SER A 325 -4.24 16.33 21.11
N PHE A 326 -4.27 15.00 21.27
CA PHE A 326 -4.57 14.33 22.54
C PHE A 326 -3.72 13.07 22.74
N GLY A 327 -3.36 12.82 24.00
CA GLY A 327 -2.73 11.57 24.44
C GLY A 327 -3.69 10.40 24.36
N VAL A 328 -4.84 10.52 25.02
CA VAL A 328 -5.92 9.51 24.98
C VAL A 328 -7.27 10.21 24.87
N ILE A 329 -8.02 9.86 23.84
CA ILE A 329 -9.41 10.28 23.66
C ILE A 329 -10.34 9.08 23.64
N GLY A 330 -11.53 9.24 24.18
CA GLY A 330 -12.50 8.16 24.28
C GLY A 330 -13.94 8.58 24.07
N GLN A 331 -14.71 7.79 23.32
CA GLN A 331 -16.14 7.96 23.16
C GLN A 331 -16.86 6.69 23.61
N LYS A 332 -17.90 6.81 24.46
CA LYS A 332 -18.65 5.66 25.02
C LYS A 332 -17.74 4.53 25.54
N THR A 333 -16.64 4.88 26.22
CA THR A 333 -15.54 3.95 26.48
C THR A 333 -15.10 3.89 27.95
N PHE A 334 -14.46 2.80 28.33
CA PHE A 334 -13.66 2.71 29.55
C PHE A 334 -12.20 2.37 29.23
N VAL A 335 -11.28 3.28 29.54
CA VAL A 335 -9.84 3.04 29.34
C VAL A 335 -9.12 3.09 30.69
N ASP A 336 -8.47 1.99 31.06
CA ASP A 336 -7.51 1.99 32.18
C ASP A 336 -6.15 2.47 31.67
N ALA A 337 -5.88 3.77 31.87
CA ALA A 337 -4.67 4.48 31.48
C ALA A 337 -3.77 4.81 32.69
N ARG A 338 -3.85 4.02 33.76
CA ARG A 338 -3.01 4.20 34.95
C ARG A 338 -1.57 3.76 34.68
N TYR A 339 -0.65 4.30 35.47
CA TYR A 339 0.77 3.98 35.40
C TYR A 339 1.39 4.33 34.05
N ASN A 340 0.86 5.32 33.33
CA ASN A 340 1.52 5.89 32.15
C ASN A 340 2.31 7.14 32.52
N TRP A 341 3.33 7.44 31.73
CA TRP A 341 3.99 8.75 31.70
C TRP A 341 3.27 9.63 30.68
N TRP A 342 3.00 10.88 31.05
CA TRP A 342 2.20 11.81 30.23
C TRP A 342 3.01 13.01 29.73
N GLY A 343 4.35 12.87 29.63
CA GLY A 343 5.23 14.01 29.33
C GLY A 343 5.44 14.98 30.51
N SER A 344 4.79 14.77 31.66
CA SER A 344 4.91 15.64 32.82
C SER A 344 4.74 14.90 34.15
N VAL A 345 5.53 15.29 35.15
CA VAL A 345 5.42 14.81 36.54
C VAL A 345 4.05 15.13 37.16
N PHE A 346 3.37 16.16 36.65
CA PHE A 346 2.05 16.58 37.12
C PHE A 346 0.91 15.77 36.48
N GLY A 347 1.20 14.83 35.59
CA GLY A 347 0.20 13.98 34.95
C GLY A 347 -0.48 14.63 33.74
N PRO A 348 -1.53 14.00 33.20
CA PRO A 348 -2.16 14.44 31.95
C PRO A 348 -2.95 15.74 32.13
N GLY A 349 -3.00 16.55 31.08
CA GLY A 349 -3.85 17.74 30.97
C GLY A 349 -5.24 17.45 30.39
N GLY A 350 -5.95 18.50 29.95
CA GLY A 350 -7.31 18.38 29.42
C GLY A 350 -8.35 18.15 30.53
N ARG A 351 -9.00 16.98 30.57
CA ARG A 351 -9.79 16.55 31.74
C ARG A 351 -8.93 15.98 32.88
N GLY A 352 -7.64 15.78 32.64
CA GLY A 352 -6.68 15.50 33.69
C GLY A 352 -6.37 16.74 34.53
N ILE A 353 -5.85 16.52 35.74
CA ILE A 353 -5.50 17.61 36.68
C ILE A 353 -4.10 18.20 36.48
N GLY A 354 -3.35 17.68 35.50
CA GLY A 354 -1.96 18.03 35.23
C GLY A 354 -1.77 18.94 34.02
N VAL A 355 -0.54 18.94 33.49
CA VAL A 355 -0.12 19.76 32.34
C VAL A 355 0.55 18.96 31.23
N GLY A 356 0.62 17.64 31.38
CA GLY A 356 1.11 16.72 30.35
C GLY A 356 0.10 16.52 29.23
N ASP A 357 0.31 15.47 28.44
CA ASP A 357 -0.55 15.12 27.32
C ASP A 357 -2.02 15.03 27.71
N LYS A 358 -2.86 15.56 26.82
CA LYS A 358 -4.26 15.80 27.12
C LYS A 358 -5.05 14.50 27.07
N ILE A 359 -5.97 14.35 28.02
CA ILE A 359 -6.99 13.31 27.97
C ILE A 359 -8.39 13.90 27.85
N LEU A 360 -9.25 13.20 27.12
CA LEU A 360 -10.66 13.56 26.97
C LEU A 360 -11.53 12.31 26.88
N TRP A 361 -12.73 12.34 27.47
CA TRP A 361 -13.73 11.32 27.19
C TRP A 361 -15.13 11.91 27.10
N LEU A 362 -15.91 11.39 26.16
CA LEU A 362 -17.30 11.71 25.91
C LEU A 362 -18.13 10.46 26.18
N PHE A 363 -18.83 10.44 27.32
CA PHE A 363 -19.54 9.28 27.86
C PHE A 363 -18.61 8.09 28.19
N GLY A 364 -18.54 7.71 29.46
CA GLY A 364 -17.58 6.71 29.95
C GLY A 364 -16.49 7.31 30.83
N ARG A 365 -15.29 6.71 30.86
CA ARG A 365 -14.20 7.12 31.77
C ARG A 365 -12.81 6.67 31.32
N ILE A 366 -11.85 7.60 31.37
CA ILE A 366 -10.41 7.28 31.34
C ILE A 366 -9.87 7.33 32.77
N ARG A 367 -9.33 6.22 33.27
CA ARG A 367 -8.66 6.15 34.58
C ARG A 367 -7.18 6.39 34.40
N TYR A 368 -6.65 7.49 34.95
CA TYR A 368 -5.25 7.87 34.77
C TYR A 368 -4.46 8.02 36.08
N ILE A 369 -5.11 7.86 37.24
CA ILE A 369 -4.48 7.97 38.57
C ILE A 369 -4.31 6.57 39.19
N PRO A 370 -3.09 6.21 39.67
CA PRO A 370 -1.86 7.01 39.63
C PRO A 370 -1.21 7.01 38.23
N TRP A 371 -0.33 7.98 37.97
CA TRP A 371 0.54 8.05 36.79
C TRP A 371 2.02 7.95 37.19
N LEU A 372 2.92 7.76 36.22
CA LEU A 372 4.36 7.69 36.45
C LEU A 372 4.96 9.10 36.61
N LEU A 373 5.94 9.25 37.51
CA LEU A 373 6.66 10.52 37.72
C LEU A 373 7.90 10.69 36.84
N ARG A 374 8.21 9.70 36.01
CA ARG A 374 9.27 9.72 35.01
C ARG A 374 8.86 8.79 33.86
N PRO A 375 9.37 9.00 32.64
CA PRO A 375 9.21 8.02 31.58
C PRO A 375 9.71 6.65 32.06
N PHE A 376 9.04 5.58 31.63
CA PHE A 376 9.60 4.24 31.85
C PHE A 376 10.75 4.01 30.87
N ASP A 377 11.74 3.21 31.27
CA ASP A 377 12.88 2.85 30.43
C ASP A 377 12.42 1.92 29.30
N ALA A 378 12.18 2.52 28.14
CA ALA A 378 11.81 1.82 26.93
C ALA A 378 13.05 1.53 26.08
N ILE A 379 13.03 0.41 25.37
CA ILE A 379 14.02 0.14 24.31
C ILE A 379 13.68 1.08 23.16
N LYS A 380 14.48 2.13 22.96
CA LYS A 380 14.38 2.98 21.77
C LYS A 380 15.06 2.25 20.62
N THR A 381 14.40 2.17 19.46
CA THR A 381 15.07 1.72 18.25
C THR A 381 16.04 2.77 17.72
N SER A 382 17.11 2.26 17.12
CA SER A 382 17.94 3.00 16.17
C SER A 382 17.16 3.22 14.87
N ASN A 383 17.42 4.33 14.18
CA ASN A 383 16.94 4.57 12.81
C ASN A 383 17.15 3.31 11.96
N VAL A 384 16.07 2.78 11.42
CA VAL A 384 16.10 1.66 10.48
C VAL A 384 16.15 2.29 9.10
N ALA A 385 17.26 2.12 8.40
CA ALA A 385 17.37 2.51 7.00
C ALA A 385 16.84 1.36 6.16
N PHE A 386 15.88 1.65 5.29
CA PHE A 386 15.35 0.68 4.33
C PHE A 386 16.46 0.18 3.43
N LYS A 387 16.63 -1.13 3.36
CA LYS A 387 17.48 -1.72 2.31
C LYS A 387 16.71 -1.67 1.01
N GLU A 388 17.03 -0.69 0.17
CA GLU A 388 16.59 -0.71 -1.22
C GLU A 388 17.13 -1.96 -1.91
N ALA A 389 16.22 -2.84 -2.30
CA ALA A 389 16.44 -3.75 -3.39
C ALA A 389 15.50 -3.30 -4.49
N THR A 390 15.94 -2.47 -5.42
CA THR A 390 15.23 -2.27 -6.68
C THR A 390 15.99 -3.03 -7.75
N PRO A 391 15.66 -4.30 -8.02
CA PRO A 391 16.12 -4.93 -9.24
C PRO A 391 15.54 -4.11 -10.41
N SER A 392 16.42 -3.54 -11.23
CA SER A 392 16.06 -2.84 -12.49
C SER A 392 15.16 -3.67 -13.43
N LEU A 393 15.00 -4.97 -13.15
CA LEU A 393 14.17 -5.92 -13.87
C LEU A 393 12.66 -5.79 -13.59
N CYS A 394 12.24 -5.00 -12.62
CA CYS A 394 10.82 -4.81 -12.30
C CYS A 394 10.30 -3.41 -12.66
N ASP A 395 11.07 -2.61 -13.39
CA ASP A 395 10.52 -1.47 -14.12
C ASP A 395 9.83 -2.00 -15.38
N ALA A 396 8.62 -2.54 -15.22
CA ALA A 396 7.78 -2.92 -16.35
C ALA A 396 6.82 -1.76 -16.63
N SER A 397 7.26 -0.77 -17.41
CA SER A 397 6.28 0.05 -18.12
C SER A 397 5.78 -0.79 -19.29
N VAL A 398 4.69 -1.52 -19.09
CA VAL A 398 3.96 -2.05 -20.24
C VAL A 398 3.25 -0.86 -20.87
N ARG A 399 3.51 -0.62 -22.15
CA ARG A 399 2.97 0.53 -22.87
C ARG A 399 2.19 0.02 -24.06
N ALA A 400 0.96 0.50 -24.18
CA ALA A 400 0.20 0.35 -25.41
C ALA A 400 1.00 1.03 -26.53
N PHE A 401 1.35 0.27 -27.56
CA PHE A 401 1.94 0.84 -28.77
C PHE A 401 0.85 1.62 -29.50
N ALA A 402 1.14 2.87 -29.88
CA ALA A 402 0.27 3.61 -30.76
C ALA A 402 0.14 2.91 -32.12
N GLU A 403 -1.08 2.82 -32.63
CA GLU A 403 -1.28 2.35 -34.00
C GLU A 403 -0.72 3.39 -34.98
N ASN A 404 0.05 2.94 -35.97
CA ASN A 404 0.59 3.78 -37.04
C ASN A 404 1.47 4.94 -36.51
N ASP A 405 2.55 4.55 -35.83
CA ASP A 405 3.68 5.35 -35.36
C ASP A 405 4.86 5.17 -36.35
N SER A 406 5.26 6.23 -37.05
CA SER A 406 6.23 6.17 -38.15
C SER A 406 7.68 6.37 -37.74
N ASP A 407 7.95 6.96 -36.58
CA ASP A 407 9.31 7.21 -36.07
C ASP A 407 9.66 6.43 -34.79
N GLY A 408 8.68 5.72 -34.22
CA GLY A 408 8.84 4.77 -33.13
C GLY A 408 8.91 5.44 -31.76
N ASP A 409 8.30 6.61 -31.60
CA ASP A 409 8.35 7.39 -30.36
C ASP A 409 7.17 7.20 -29.41
N LEU A 410 6.28 6.25 -29.76
CA LEU A 410 5.11 5.77 -29.02
C LEU A 410 3.84 6.62 -29.15
N CYS A 411 3.84 7.69 -29.94
CA CYS A 411 2.63 8.41 -30.31
C CYS A 411 2.16 8.06 -31.72
N SER A 412 0.85 8.20 -31.99
CA SER A 412 0.32 7.95 -33.33
C SER A 412 0.54 9.17 -34.22
N ASN A 413 0.84 8.95 -35.50
CA ASN A 413 1.00 10.04 -36.47
C ASN A 413 -0.19 11.03 -36.47
N GLN A 414 -1.41 10.54 -36.28
CA GLN A 414 -2.61 11.38 -36.28
C GLN A 414 -2.65 12.31 -35.06
N TRP A 415 -2.22 11.82 -33.90
CA TRP A 415 -2.17 12.61 -32.68
C TRP A 415 -1.08 13.68 -32.79
N GLU A 416 0.09 13.32 -33.31
CA GLU A 416 1.19 14.26 -33.55
C GLU A 416 0.79 15.39 -34.49
N GLU A 417 0.18 15.07 -35.65
CA GLU A 417 -0.33 16.07 -36.59
C GLU A 417 -1.37 17.00 -35.95
N LYS A 418 -2.25 16.45 -35.10
CA LYS A 418 -3.28 17.22 -34.38
C LYS A 418 -2.67 18.26 -33.44
N TRP A 419 -1.59 17.90 -32.74
CA TRP A 419 -0.97 18.72 -31.70
C TRP A 419 0.30 19.46 -32.14
N GLY A 420 0.70 19.29 -33.40
CA GLY A 420 1.76 20.07 -34.04
C GLY A 420 3.17 19.47 -33.92
N TYR A 421 3.26 18.16 -33.66
CA TYR A 421 4.50 17.38 -33.76
C TYR A 421 4.67 16.87 -35.22
N ASP A 422 5.90 16.47 -35.60
CA ASP A 422 6.21 15.97 -36.95
C ASP A 422 6.28 14.43 -36.92
N PRO A 423 5.32 13.69 -37.51
CA PRO A 423 5.23 12.23 -37.39
C PRO A 423 6.39 11.40 -37.94
N PHE A 424 7.42 12.06 -38.47
CA PHE A 424 8.59 11.43 -39.03
C PHE A 424 9.89 11.83 -38.30
N VAL A 425 9.76 12.53 -37.16
CA VAL A 425 10.87 13.05 -36.37
C VAL A 425 10.66 12.70 -34.90
N TRP A 426 11.40 11.67 -34.46
CA TRP A 426 11.35 11.17 -33.09
C TRP A 426 11.41 12.28 -32.03
N ASP A 427 10.42 12.31 -31.15
CA ASP A 427 10.38 13.14 -29.95
C ASP A 427 10.45 12.29 -28.67
N ASN A 428 10.90 12.86 -27.55
CA ASN A 428 10.92 12.12 -26.28
C ASN A 428 9.56 12.20 -25.56
N HIS A 429 8.48 11.83 -26.24
CA HIS A 429 7.10 11.95 -25.75
C HIS A 429 6.87 11.34 -24.37
N LEU A 430 7.60 10.28 -24.04
CA LEU A 430 7.55 9.64 -22.74
C LEU A 430 7.87 10.59 -21.56
N HIS A 431 8.72 11.59 -21.77
CA HIS A 431 9.14 12.52 -20.72
C HIS A 431 8.64 13.95 -20.97
N LEU A 432 7.73 14.13 -21.93
CA LEU A 432 7.10 15.41 -22.23
C LEU A 432 5.72 15.45 -21.57
N ASP A 433 5.54 16.39 -20.65
CA ASP A 433 4.27 16.76 -20.02
C ASP A 433 4.22 18.30 -20.04
N PRO A 434 3.71 18.91 -21.14
CA PRO A 434 3.81 20.36 -21.34
C PRO A 434 2.97 21.20 -20.38
N ASP A 435 1.86 20.68 -19.86
CA ASP A 435 0.95 21.43 -18.98
C ASP A 435 1.07 21.05 -17.49
N ASN A 436 1.84 20.01 -17.18
CA ASN A 436 2.14 19.51 -15.84
C ASN A 436 0.89 19.06 -15.09
N ASP A 437 0.03 18.30 -15.75
CA ASP A 437 -1.07 17.58 -15.09
C ASP A 437 -0.71 16.14 -14.68
N GLY A 438 0.49 15.68 -15.05
CA GLY A 438 0.97 14.33 -14.74
C GLY A 438 0.73 13.33 -15.86
N LEU A 439 0.14 13.71 -16.99
CA LEU A 439 0.04 12.89 -18.20
C LEU A 439 1.18 13.25 -19.15
N ASN A 440 2.05 12.29 -19.45
CA ASN A 440 3.03 12.50 -20.52
C ASN A 440 2.36 12.36 -21.90
N ASN A 441 3.03 12.83 -22.95
CA ASN A 441 2.47 12.82 -24.31
C ASN A 441 2.04 11.43 -24.80
N VAL A 442 2.67 10.33 -24.34
CA VAL A 442 2.25 8.97 -24.71
C VAL A 442 0.90 8.65 -24.06
N GLU A 443 0.70 9.04 -22.81
CA GLU A 443 -0.56 8.87 -22.09
C GLU A 443 -1.65 9.78 -22.66
N GLU A 444 -1.30 11.02 -23.02
CA GLU A 444 -2.16 11.94 -23.78
C GLU A 444 -2.56 11.38 -25.14
N CYS A 445 -1.65 10.73 -25.87
CA CYS A 445 -1.96 10.08 -27.13
C CYS A 445 -2.99 8.97 -26.96
N VAL A 446 -2.90 8.22 -25.86
CA VAL A 446 -3.88 7.20 -25.49
C VAL A 446 -5.19 7.84 -25.03
N ALA A 447 -5.13 8.93 -24.28
CA ALA A 447 -6.27 9.64 -23.70
C ALA A 447 -7.01 10.57 -24.67
N ASP A 448 -6.47 10.79 -25.88
CA ASP A 448 -7.09 11.64 -26.91
C ASP A 448 -8.53 11.21 -27.24
N ARG A 449 -8.79 9.89 -27.19
CA ARG A 449 -10.13 9.30 -27.39
C ARG A 449 -11.15 9.72 -26.32
N TRP A 450 -10.69 10.15 -25.17
CA TRP A 450 -11.47 10.66 -24.05
C TRP A 450 -11.47 12.19 -23.98
N GLY A 451 -10.78 12.84 -24.93
CA GLY A 451 -10.78 14.30 -25.07
C GLY A 451 -9.67 15.01 -24.31
N SER A 452 -8.55 14.34 -24.04
CA SER A 452 -7.37 14.96 -23.43
C SER A 452 -6.73 16.04 -24.32
N ASN A 453 -5.93 16.91 -23.71
CA ASN A 453 -5.20 17.98 -24.37
C ASN A 453 -3.82 18.15 -23.74
N PRO A 454 -2.71 17.87 -24.45
CA PRO A 454 -1.34 17.94 -23.91
C PRO A 454 -0.87 19.35 -23.53
N PHE A 455 -1.69 20.38 -23.75
CA PHE A 455 -1.40 21.77 -23.43
C PHE A 455 -2.46 22.39 -22.50
N HIS A 456 -3.38 21.59 -21.95
CA HIS A 456 -4.40 22.03 -21.02
C HIS A 456 -4.71 20.93 -20.00
N LYS A 457 -4.37 21.22 -18.74
CA LYS A 457 -4.55 20.32 -17.60
C LYS A 457 -5.89 19.60 -17.59
N ASP A 458 -5.80 18.28 -17.62
CA ASP A 458 -6.92 17.36 -17.54
C ASP A 458 -6.86 16.52 -16.25
N ILE A 459 -8.03 16.18 -15.72
CA ILE A 459 -8.16 15.17 -14.66
C ILE A 459 -9.25 14.20 -15.11
N PHE A 460 -8.90 12.92 -15.22
CA PHE A 460 -9.84 11.88 -15.57
C PHE A 460 -10.27 11.11 -14.32
N VAL A 461 -11.57 10.96 -14.11
CA VAL A 461 -12.13 10.21 -12.99
C VAL A 461 -13.12 9.18 -13.52
N GLU A 462 -12.95 7.93 -13.11
CA GLU A 462 -13.89 6.85 -13.40
C GLU A 462 -14.72 6.54 -12.16
N VAL A 463 -16.03 6.44 -12.33
CA VAL A 463 -16.99 6.29 -11.22
C VAL A 463 -17.82 5.04 -11.42
N ASP A 464 -17.51 4.03 -10.63
CA ASP A 464 -18.28 2.79 -10.52
C ASP A 464 -19.26 2.84 -9.36
N TRP A 465 -20.30 2.01 -9.43
CA TRP A 465 -21.33 1.98 -8.39
C TRP A 465 -21.86 0.57 -8.09
N MET A 466 -22.16 0.31 -6.81
CA MET A 466 -22.73 -0.98 -6.39
C MET A 466 -24.23 -1.10 -6.68
N GLN A 467 -24.97 -0.02 -6.44
CA GLN A 467 -26.41 0.03 -6.71
C GLN A 467 -26.73 1.02 -7.81
N LYS A 468 -27.72 0.68 -8.64
CA LYS A 468 -28.09 1.46 -9.82
C LYS A 468 -28.40 2.94 -9.54
N ASP A 469 -28.89 3.25 -8.34
CA ASP A 469 -29.22 4.59 -7.87
C ASP A 469 -28.08 5.30 -7.12
N PHE A 470 -26.94 4.63 -6.93
CA PHE A 470 -25.72 5.26 -6.43
C PHE A 470 -25.08 6.01 -7.58
N LYS A 471 -25.40 7.30 -7.66
CA LYS A 471 -24.88 8.22 -8.66
C LYS A 471 -24.71 9.59 -8.04
N LEU A 472 -23.67 10.31 -8.48
CA LEU A 472 -23.58 11.74 -8.26
C LEU A 472 -24.70 12.43 -9.04
N SER A 473 -25.36 13.41 -8.43
CA SER A 473 -26.41 14.14 -9.13
C SER A 473 -25.83 14.98 -10.28
N GLU A 474 -26.57 15.11 -11.38
CA GLU A 474 -26.14 15.93 -12.53
C GLU A 474 -25.84 17.38 -12.14
N GLU A 475 -26.62 17.95 -11.23
CA GLU A 475 -26.37 19.29 -10.68
C GLU A 475 -24.98 19.38 -10.04
N TYR A 476 -24.60 18.39 -9.23
CA TYR A 476 -23.30 18.42 -8.55
C TYR A 476 -22.14 18.03 -9.47
N LYS A 477 -22.34 17.17 -10.47
CA LYS A 477 -21.34 16.93 -11.53
C LYS A 477 -21.04 18.23 -12.30
N GLU A 478 -22.06 18.99 -12.70
CA GLU A 478 -21.87 20.29 -13.36
C GLU A 478 -21.15 21.30 -12.46
N ARG A 479 -21.45 21.31 -11.16
CA ARG A 479 -20.78 22.19 -10.19
C ARG A 479 -19.31 21.82 -9.97
N LEU A 480 -18.99 20.53 -9.84
CA LEU A 480 -17.62 20.04 -9.71
C LEU A 480 -16.79 20.39 -10.95
N THR A 481 -17.28 20.08 -12.15
CA THR A 481 -16.59 20.40 -13.39
C THR A 481 -16.43 21.91 -13.60
N THR A 482 -17.44 22.71 -13.22
CA THR A 482 -17.35 24.18 -13.25
C THR A 482 -16.32 24.72 -12.27
N LEU A 483 -16.20 24.10 -11.09
CA LEU A 483 -15.22 24.48 -10.09
C LEU A 483 -13.79 24.32 -10.63
N PHE A 484 -13.43 23.14 -11.16
CA PHE A 484 -12.11 22.93 -11.76
C PHE A 484 -11.86 23.83 -12.98
N ARG A 485 -12.87 24.08 -13.80
CA ARG A 485 -12.77 24.98 -14.95
C ARG A 485 -12.41 26.41 -14.55
N GLN A 486 -12.90 26.89 -13.40
CA GLN A 486 -12.52 28.21 -12.86
C GLN A 486 -11.03 28.30 -12.49
N HIS A 487 -10.40 27.15 -12.28
CA HIS A 487 -8.97 26.99 -12.00
C HIS A 487 -8.17 26.51 -13.23
N ASN A 488 -8.75 26.62 -14.44
CA ASN A 488 -8.11 26.24 -15.71
C ASN A 488 -7.68 24.76 -15.74
N ILE A 489 -8.52 23.88 -15.20
CA ILE A 489 -8.39 22.43 -15.25
C ILE A 489 -9.70 21.87 -15.81
N THR A 490 -9.62 20.92 -16.75
CA THR A 490 -10.79 20.20 -17.23
C THR A 490 -10.93 18.90 -16.44
N LEU A 491 -12.05 18.77 -15.71
CA LEU A 491 -12.39 17.55 -14.98
C LEU A 491 -13.33 16.69 -15.85
N HIS A 492 -12.87 15.50 -16.23
CA HIS A 492 -13.62 14.47 -16.94
C HIS A 492 -14.15 13.46 -15.92
N ILE A 493 -15.48 13.30 -15.83
CA ILE A 493 -16.11 12.31 -14.96
C ILE A 493 -16.78 11.25 -15.83
N ASP A 494 -16.22 10.05 -15.85
CA ASP A 494 -16.72 8.88 -16.55
C ASP A 494 -17.61 8.04 -15.62
N ASP A 495 -18.93 8.20 -15.76
CA ASP A 495 -19.94 7.36 -15.12
C ASP A 495 -20.71 6.50 -16.14
N GLY A 496 -20.01 6.07 -17.20
CA GLY A 496 -20.58 5.34 -18.34
C GLY A 496 -20.40 6.03 -19.69
N SER A 497 -19.76 7.20 -19.74
CA SER A 497 -19.76 8.08 -20.93
C SER A 497 -18.49 8.00 -21.76
N LEU A 498 -17.37 7.57 -21.17
CA LEU A 498 -16.04 7.42 -21.81
C LEU A 498 -15.62 5.95 -21.94
N GLY A 499 -16.57 5.02 -21.76
CA GLY A 499 -16.40 3.59 -21.98
C GLY A 499 -15.96 2.79 -20.75
N GLY A 500 -15.89 3.42 -19.58
CA GLY A 500 -15.81 2.80 -18.25
C GLY A 500 -16.96 3.32 -17.39
N GLY A 501 -16.89 3.18 -16.08
CA GLY A 501 -17.95 3.60 -15.17
C GLY A 501 -19.19 2.70 -15.28
N GLU A 502 -19.20 1.64 -14.48
CA GLU A 502 -20.23 0.61 -14.53
C GLU A 502 -20.84 0.25 -13.18
N GLN A 503 -21.89 -0.56 -13.25
CA GLN A 503 -22.40 -1.22 -12.05
C GLN A 503 -21.52 -2.42 -11.71
N ILE A 504 -20.85 -2.35 -10.58
CA ILE A 504 -20.02 -3.43 -10.05
C ILE A 504 -20.81 -4.32 -9.08
N ARG A 505 -20.14 -5.34 -8.53
CA ARG A 505 -20.75 -6.26 -7.57
C ARG A 505 -21.28 -5.53 -6.34
N ASP A 506 -22.56 -5.75 -6.04
CA ASP A 506 -23.20 -5.20 -4.84
C ASP A 506 -22.70 -5.90 -3.56
N GLN A 507 -22.01 -5.14 -2.70
CA GLN A 507 -21.49 -5.61 -1.43
C GLN A 507 -21.70 -4.57 -0.32
N MET A 508 -22.40 -4.98 0.73
CA MET A 508 -22.77 -4.07 1.83
C MET A 508 -21.57 -3.60 2.66
N ASP A 509 -20.65 -4.53 2.94
CA ASP A 509 -19.56 -4.35 3.90
C ASP A 509 -18.23 -4.61 3.20
N LEU A 510 -17.53 -3.53 2.84
CA LEU A 510 -16.20 -3.62 2.24
C LEU A 510 -15.11 -3.77 3.30
N THR A 511 -14.10 -4.57 2.99
CA THR A 511 -12.82 -4.65 3.68
C THR A 511 -11.73 -3.99 2.82
N TYR A 512 -10.54 -3.78 3.39
CA TYR A 512 -9.41 -3.30 2.59
C TYR A 512 -8.97 -4.28 1.50
N LYS A 513 -9.23 -5.59 1.65
CA LYS A 513 -9.00 -6.59 0.59
C LYS A 513 -10.02 -6.45 -0.53
N ASP A 514 -11.29 -6.20 -0.20
CA ASP A 514 -12.34 -6.06 -1.21
C ASP A 514 -12.09 -4.84 -2.12
N VAL A 515 -11.58 -3.72 -1.60
CA VAL A 515 -11.28 -2.55 -2.47
C VAL A 515 -10.10 -2.81 -3.40
N VAL A 516 -9.12 -3.63 -2.99
CA VAL A 516 -8.07 -4.11 -3.89
C VAL A 516 -8.70 -5.01 -4.94
N ASP A 517 -9.55 -5.96 -4.55
CA ASP A 517 -10.17 -6.85 -5.52
C ASP A 517 -11.04 -6.12 -6.54
N ILE A 518 -11.86 -5.15 -6.12
CA ILE A 518 -12.65 -4.29 -7.01
C ILE A 518 -11.75 -3.50 -7.97
N TYR A 519 -10.65 -2.94 -7.49
CA TYR A 519 -9.70 -2.23 -8.36
C TYR A 519 -9.16 -3.13 -9.46
N TRP A 520 -8.84 -4.38 -9.14
CA TRP A 520 -8.31 -5.33 -10.13
C TRP A 520 -9.40 -5.91 -11.03
N ASP A 521 -10.56 -6.25 -10.48
CA ASP A 521 -11.66 -6.92 -11.19
C ASP A 521 -12.41 -5.95 -12.11
N ASP A 522 -12.70 -4.76 -11.62
CA ASP A 522 -13.59 -3.79 -12.26
C ASP A 522 -12.77 -2.69 -12.95
N PHE A 523 -11.91 -1.93 -12.26
CA PHE A 523 -11.14 -0.84 -12.91
C PHE A 523 -10.09 -1.33 -13.92
N LEU A 524 -9.30 -2.34 -13.55
CA LEU A 524 -8.30 -2.91 -14.46
C LEU A 524 -8.88 -3.95 -15.41
N HIS A 525 -10.07 -4.50 -15.13
CA HIS A 525 -10.64 -5.66 -15.82
C HIS A 525 -9.67 -6.86 -15.90
N ASN A 526 -8.91 -7.11 -14.82
CA ASN A 526 -7.87 -8.13 -14.73
C ASN A 526 -6.72 -7.96 -15.74
N ASN A 527 -6.61 -6.80 -16.39
CA ASN A 527 -5.56 -6.50 -17.36
C ASN A 527 -4.55 -5.52 -16.77
N LEU A 528 -3.32 -6.00 -16.52
CA LEU A 528 -2.23 -5.17 -15.98
C LEU A 528 -1.83 -4.03 -16.93
N ASP A 529 -2.12 -4.19 -18.23
CA ASP A 529 -1.79 -3.23 -19.28
C ASP A 529 -2.95 -2.30 -19.60
N ASN A 530 -4.01 -2.29 -18.77
CA ASN A 530 -5.15 -1.42 -18.96
C ASN A 530 -4.70 0.05 -18.88
N PRO A 531 -4.81 0.83 -19.98
CA PRO A 531 -4.28 2.19 -20.04
C PRO A 531 -5.00 3.16 -19.11
N ARG A 532 -6.16 2.80 -18.56
CA ARG A 532 -6.83 3.62 -17.54
C ARG A 532 -5.96 3.74 -16.29
N LYS A 533 -5.16 2.72 -15.96
CA LYS A 533 -4.15 2.81 -14.90
C LYS A 533 -3.13 3.88 -15.27
N GLY A 534 -2.99 4.87 -14.40
CA GLY A 534 -2.10 6.00 -14.65
C GLY A 534 -2.76 7.13 -15.45
N ILE A 535 -3.99 6.99 -15.96
CA ILE A 535 -4.70 8.14 -16.55
C ILE A 535 -5.87 8.55 -15.67
N PHE A 536 -6.64 7.56 -15.18
CA PHE A 536 -7.83 7.78 -14.37
C PHE A 536 -7.56 7.67 -12.89
N HIS A 537 -8.25 8.52 -12.12
CA HIS A 537 -8.53 8.31 -10.72
C HIS A 537 -9.78 7.43 -10.59
N TYR A 538 -9.72 6.38 -9.78
CA TYR A 538 -10.80 5.41 -9.65
C TYR A 538 -11.70 5.69 -8.44
N VAL A 539 -13.02 5.64 -8.64
CA VAL A 539 -14.01 5.96 -7.61
C VAL A 539 -15.05 4.87 -7.51
N VAL A 540 -15.29 4.39 -6.28
CA VAL A 540 -16.35 3.42 -6.01
C VAL A 540 -17.44 4.02 -5.13
N LEU A 541 -18.65 4.13 -5.66
CA LEU A 541 -19.84 4.47 -4.90
C LEU A 541 -20.38 3.20 -4.24
N CYS A 542 -20.24 3.12 -2.92
CA CYS A 542 -20.50 1.93 -2.11
C CYS A 542 -21.49 2.20 -0.98
N HIS A 543 -21.93 1.13 -0.32
CA HIS A 543 -22.78 1.24 0.86
C HIS A 543 -22.03 1.86 2.04
N GLN A 544 -20.88 1.27 2.37
CA GLN A 544 -20.03 1.67 3.48
C GLN A 544 -18.57 1.46 3.11
N VAL A 545 -17.74 2.42 3.52
CA VAL A 545 -16.29 2.30 3.41
C VAL A 545 -15.75 1.20 4.34
N PRO A 546 -14.58 0.61 4.06
CA PRO A 546 -13.82 -0.19 5.00
C PRO A 546 -13.69 0.49 6.37
N ALA A 547 -13.71 -0.31 7.44
CA ALA A 547 -13.80 0.11 8.85
C ALA A 547 -15.09 0.87 9.25
N ARG A 548 -15.94 1.31 8.29
CA ARG A 548 -17.30 1.86 8.50
C ARG A 548 -17.36 3.14 9.34
N THR A 549 -16.34 3.98 9.27
CA THR A 549 -16.20 5.17 10.14
C THR A 549 -16.36 6.52 9.44
N SER A 550 -16.38 6.59 8.11
CA SER A 550 -16.42 7.85 7.35
C SER A 550 -17.35 7.79 6.12
N GLY A 551 -17.59 8.96 5.52
CA GLY A 551 -18.35 9.10 4.27
C GLY A 551 -17.53 8.83 3.01
N GLY A 552 -16.20 8.85 3.11
CA GLY A 552 -15.27 8.49 2.04
C GLY A 552 -13.91 8.10 2.61
N PHE A 553 -13.07 7.50 1.77
CA PHE A 553 -11.65 7.32 2.05
C PHE A 553 -10.85 7.01 0.77
N CYS A 554 -9.60 7.48 0.69
CA CYS A 554 -8.65 7.08 -0.35
C CYS A 554 -7.97 5.74 -0.02
N PHE A 555 -7.66 4.96 -1.06
CA PHE A 555 -7.02 3.65 -0.94
C PHE A 555 -5.94 3.44 -2.00
N VAL A 556 -5.04 2.49 -1.72
CA VAL A 556 -4.10 1.95 -2.71
C VAL A 556 -4.70 0.66 -3.25
N GLY A 557 -4.98 0.60 -4.57
CA GLY A 557 -5.48 -0.62 -5.23
C GLY A 557 -4.36 -1.50 -5.81
N TRP A 558 -3.25 -0.88 -6.19
CA TRP A 558 -2.06 -1.59 -6.69
C TRP A 558 -0.76 -1.09 -6.05
N TYR A 559 -0.28 0.11 -6.38
CA TYR A 559 0.97 0.65 -5.82
C TYR A 559 1.02 2.18 -5.67
N SER A 560 -0.03 2.88 -6.10
CA SER A 560 -0.14 4.34 -5.96
C SER A 560 -1.50 4.73 -5.37
N ILE A 561 -1.60 5.96 -4.86
CA ILE A 561 -2.85 6.50 -4.31
C ILE A 561 -3.65 7.15 -5.44
N ASP A 562 -4.35 6.33 -6.22
CA ASP A 562 -5.17 6.75 -7.36
C ASP A 562 -6.64 6.32 -7.23
N GLY A 563 -7.04 5.74 -6.10
CA GLY A 563 -8.41 5.28 -5.85
C GLY A 563 -9.04 5.86 -4.58
N PHE A 564 -10.35 6.04 -4.58
CA PHE A 564 -11.13 6.33 -3.37
C PHE A 564 -12.55 5.79 -3.42
N THR A 565 -13.20 5.64 -2.26
CA THR A 565 -14.61 5.24 -2.19
C THR A 565 -15.47 6.31 -1.54
N LEU A 566 -16.76 6.30 -1.88
CA LEU A 566 -17.80 7.11 -1.25
C LEU A 566 -18.88 6.19 -0.69
N ALA A 567 -19.19 6.35 0.60
CA ALA A 567 -20.26 5.62 1.27
C ALA A 567 -21.60 6.33 1.12
N ILE A 568 -22.33 6.03 0.05
CA ILE A 568 -23.60 6.66 -0.30
C ILE A 568 -24.66 6.44 0.79
N ASP A 569 -24.79 5.21 1.27
CA ASP A 569 -25.73 4.89 2.35
C ASP A 569 -25.33 5.55 3.67
N TYR A 570 -24.06 5.88 3.87
CA TYR A 570 -23.64 6.59 5.08
C TYR A 570 -24.32 7.96 5.17
N ASP A 571 -24.36 8.70 4.07
CA ASP A 571 -24.96 10.03 4.03
C ASP A 571 -26.48 9.99 3.87
N ARG A 572 -27.00 9.20 2.94
CA ARG A 572 -28.44 9.14 2.63
C ARG A 572 -29.30 8.63 3.79
N ASN A 573 -28.77 7.76 4.65
CA ASN A 573 -29.50 7.29 5.83
C ASN A 573 -29.53 8.30 6.98
N ARG A 574 -28.67 9.33 6.95
CA ARG A 574 -28.50 10.30 8.05
C ARG A 574 -29.01 11.70 7.70
N LEU A 575 -29.10 12.03 6.41
CA LEU A 575 -29.35 13.39 5.93
C LEU A 575 -30.59 13.47 5.03
N PRO A 576 -31.29 14.62 4.98
CA PRO A 576 -32.31 14.86 3.96
C PRO A 576 -31.72 14.76 2.54
N PRO A 577 -32.48 14.31 1.52
CA PRO A 577 -31.94 13.98 0.19
C PRO A 577 -31.04 15.07 -0.43
N LYS A 578 -31.53 16.31 -0.54
CA LYS A 578 -30.72 17.44 -1.08
C LYS A 578 -29.44 17.72 -0.30
N LYS A 579 -29.42 17.39 0.99
CA LYS A 579 -28.25 17.57 1.84
C LYS A 579 -27.28 16.41 1.69
N ALA A 580 -27.79 15.18 1.51
CA ALA A 580 -26.98 14.02 1.16
C ALA A 580 -26.26 14.26 -0.18
N ASP A 581 -26.97 14.64 -1.24
CA ASP A 581 -26.38 14.94 -2.55
C ASP A 581 -25.24 15.98 -2.46
N PHE A 582 -25.42 17.02 -1.64
CA PHE A 582 -24.39 18.02 -1.38
C PHE A 582 -23.16 17.45 -0.69
N VAL A 583 -23.37 16.65 0.35
CA VAL A 583 -22.28 16.06 1.13
C VAL A 583 -21.55 15.02 0.29
N GLU A 584 -22.25 14.18 -0.47
CA GLU A 584 -21.66 13.24 -1.43
C GLU A 584 -20.71 13.96 -2.40
N ALA A 585 -21.13 15.09 -2.98
CA ALA A 585 -20.28 15.89 -3.86
C ALA A 585 -19.08 16.55 -3.15
N SER A 586 -19.26 17.00 -1.92
CA SER A 586 -18.20 17.59 -1.10
C SER A 586 -17.18 16.55 -0.66
N THR A 587 -17.64 15.36 -0.30
CA THR A 587 -16.80 14.19 0.01
C THR A 587 -16.07 13.72 -1.23
N PHE A 588 -16.71 13.69 -2.40
CA PHE A 588 -16.03 13.39 -3.67
C PHE A 588 -14.85 14.34 -3.90
N LEU A 589 -15.08 15.65 -3.74
CA LEU A 589 -14.03 16.66 -3.86
C LEU A 589 -12.93 16.48 -2.79
N HIS A 590 -13.31 16.15 -1.55
CA HIS A 590 -12.38 15.87 -0.46
C HIS A 590 -11.44 14.70 -0.80
N GLU A 591 -12.01 13.56 -1.20
CA GLU A 591 -11.23 12.36 -1.49
C GLU A 591 -10.38 12.52 -2.76
N LEU A 592 -10.90 13.20 -3.80
CA LEU A 592 -10.11 13.58 -4.97
C LEU A 592 -8.89 14.41 -4.56
N GLY A 593 -9.03 15.30 -3.58
CA GLY A 593 -7.92 16.11 -3.04
C GLY A 593 -6.77 15.28 -2.49
N HIS A 594 -7.07 14.13 -1.86
CA HIS A 594 -6.04 13.19 -1.41
C HIS A 594 -5.28 12.55 -2.58
N THR A 595 -5.97 12.16 -3.65
CA THR A 595 -5.30 11.65 -4.86
C THR A 595 -4.52 12.73 -5.62
N LEU A 596 -4.68 14.00 -5.23
CA LEU A 596 -3.93 15.17 -5.71
C LEU A 596 -2.94 15.70 -4.65
N GLY A 597 -2.58 14.87 -3.66
CA GLY A 597 -1.49 15.15 -2.73
C GLY A 597 -1.82 16.05 -1.54
N LEU A 598 -3.10 16.28 -1.22
CA LEU A 598 -3.50 17.00 -0.01
C LEU A 598 -3.64 16.04 1.17
N PHE A 599 -2.74 16.12 2.15
CA PHE A 599 -2.72 15.24 3.32
C PHE A 599 -2.40 15.98 4.61
N TYR A 600 -2.61 15.32 5.76
CA TYR A 600 -2.31 15.88 7.07
C TYR A 600 -0.83 16.30 7.21
N TYR A 601 0.10 15.53 6.63
CA TYR A 601 1.51 15.89 6.64
C TYR A 601 1.82 17.17 5.85
N LYS A 602 1.02 17.51 4.83
CA LYS A 602 1.16 18.72 4.03
C LYS A 602 0.64 19.94 4.80
N PHE A 603 -0.53 19.79 5.43
CA PHE A 603 -1.07 20.79 6.34
C PHE A 603 -1.91 20.16 7.45
N GLU A 604 -1.56 20.45 8.71
CA GLU A 604 -2.19 19.85 9.89
C GLU A 604 -3.70 20.14 10.02
N GLY A 605 -4.28 21.03 9.23
CA GLY A 605 -5.72 21.30 9.20
C GLY A 605 -6.51 20.30 8.36
N ILE A 606 -5.86 19.65 7.38
CA ILE A 606 -6.44 18.57 6.56
C ILE A 606 -6.68 17.36 7.46
N ASP A 607 -7.85 16.75 7.37
CA ASP A 607 -8.14 15.48 8.06
C ASP A 607 -7.94 15.47 9.59
N ASN A 608 -7.98 16.66 10.18
CA ASN A 608 -7.70 16.80 11.60
C ASN A 608 -8.96 16.45 12.40
N ALA A 609 -8.93 15.30 13.10
CA ALA A 609 -10.02 14.87 13.99
C ALA A 609 -10.41 15.91 15.06
N SER A 610 -9.50 16.81 15.44
CA SER A 610 -9.80 17.91 16.38
C SER A 610 -10.56 19.09 15.73
N CYS A 611 -10.80 19.06 14.42
CA CYS A 611 -11.67 19.98 13.69
C CYS A 611 -13.14 19.53 13.68
N GLN A 612 -13.54 18.69 14.64
CA GLN A 612 -14.93 18.27 14.84
C GLN A 612 -15.36 18.51 16.29
N TYR A 613 -16.66 18.42 16.56
CA TYR A 613 -17.23 18.36 17.93
C TYR A 613 -16.77 19.48 18.89
N MET A 614 -16.53 20.69 18.38
CA MET A 614 -16.03 21.84 19.16
C MET A 614 -14.66 21.60 19.83
N LEU A 615 -13.91 20.61 19.36
CA LEU A 615 -12.55 20.33 19.79
C LEU A 615 -11.61 21.49 19.38
N PRO A 616 -10.39 21.57 19.95
CA PRO A 616 -9.51 22.73 19.75
C PRO A 616 -9.17 23.05 18.29
N GLY A 617 -9.14 22.06 17.41
CA GLY A 617 -8.88 22.23 15.97
C GLY A 617 -9.92 23.10 15.27
N VAL A 618 -11.20 22.98 15.66
CA VAL A 618 -12.30 23.80 15.12
C VAL A 618 -11.98 25.30 15.22
N TRP A 619 -11.38 25.72 16.33
CA TRP A 619 -11.00 27.10 16.56
C TRP A 619 -9.63 27.43 15.95
N LYS A 620 -8.69 26.48 16.02
CA LYS A 620 -7.31 26.63 15.53
C LYS A 620 -7.24 26.81 14.01
N TYR A 621 -8.13 26.13 13.28
CA TYR A 621 -8.19 26.09 11.81
C TYR A 621 -9.53 26.61 11.27
N ARG A 622 -10.22 27.47 12.02
CA ARG A 622 -11.52 28.05 11.60
C ARG A 622 -11.42 28.89 10.32
N SER A 623 -10.26 29.49 10.09
CA SER A 623 -9.99 30.23 8.86
C SER A 623 -9.75 29.32 7.67
N TYR A 624 -9.41 28.04 7.87
CA TYR A 624 -9.17 27.08 6.80
C TYR A 624 -10.48 26.62 6.15
N ARG A 625 -10.99 27.41 5.19
CA ARG A 625 -12.27 27.21 4.53
C ARG A 625 -12.10 26.27 3.33
N SER A 626 -12.01 24.98 3.62
CA SER A 626 -11.83 23.92 2.62
C SER A 626 -12.66 22.70 2.95
N CYS A 627 -13.15 21.97 1.93
CA CYS A 627 -13.75 20.65 2.12
C CYS A 627 -12.77 19.65 2.74
N MET A 628 -11.44 19.85 2.66
CA MET A 628 -10.41 19.05 3.33
C MET A 628 -10.43 19.16 4.87
N ASN A 629 -11.12 20.18 5.40
CA ASN A 629 -11.32 20.36 6.83
C ASN A 629 -12.64 19.73 7.27
N TYR A 630 -12.61 18.82 8.23
CA TYR A 630 -13.80 18.12 8.71
C TYR A 630 -14.92 19.03 9.26
N GLU A 631 -14.63 20.26 9.67
CA GLU A 631 -15.65 21.24 10.04
C GLU A 631 -16.49 21.68 8.82
N TYR A 632 -15.86 21.74 7.63
CA TYR A 632 -16.45 22.32 6.43
C TYR A 632 -16.88 21.32 5.37
N VAL A 633 -16.39 20.07 5.40
CA VAL A 633 -16.81 19.02 4.44
C VAL A 633 -18.34 18.89 4.36
N TRP A 634 -19.05 19.12 5.46
CA TRP A 634 -20.52 19.06 5.52
C TRP A 634 -21.24 20.30 4.98
N SER A 635 -20.54 21.39 4.65
CA SER A 635 -21.16 22.70 4.37
C SER A 635 -20.51 23.52 3.26
N LEU A 636 -19.36 23.10 2.74
CA LEU A 636 -18.59 23.80 1.72
C LEU A 636 -18.20 22.85 0.59
N LEU A 637 -18.50 23.24 -0.66
CA LEU A 637 -18.06 22.54 -1.87
C LEU A 637 -16.99 23.39 -2.57
N ASN A 638 -15.79 23.44 -1.98
CA ASN A 638 -14.62 24.09 -2.54
C ASN A 638 -13.37 23.70 -1.74
N TYR A 639 -12.21 23.76 -2.39
CA TYR A 639 -10.94 23.87 -1.69
C TYR A 639 -10.67 25.32 -1.24
N SER A 640 -9.73 25.50 -0.31
CA SER A 640 -9.34 26.84 0.11
C SER A 640 -8.40 27.50 -0.90
N ASP A 641 -8.52 28.82 -1.05
CA ASP A 641 -7.63 29.70 -1.80
C ASP A 641 -6.65 30.49 -0.88
N GLY A 642 -6.63 30.18 0.41
CA GLY A 642 -5.75 30.82 1.40
C GLY A 642 -6.11 32.26 1.77
N THR A 643 -7.25 32.80 1.32
CA THR A 643 -7.59 34.22 1.50
C THR A 643 -8.32 34.56 2.80
N ASN A 644 -8.76 33.57 3.59
CA ASN A 644 -9.59 33.74 4.80
C ASN A 644 -8.78 33.95 6.10
N GLY A 645 -7.51 34.32 5.97
CA GLY A 645 -6.67 34.82 7.06
C GLY A 645 -5.70 33.78 7.63
N VAL A 646 -5.43 33.88 8.94
CA VAL A 646 -4.35 33.12 9.58
C VAL A 646 -4.66 31.62 9.57
N ARG A 647 -3.71 30.81 9.06
CA ARG A 647 -3.85 29.36 8.89
C ARG A 647 -4.99 28.95 7.95
N ASP A 648 -5.33 29.81 6.99
CA ASP A 648 -6.01 29.37 5.79
C ASP A 648 -4.95 28.87 4.80
N PHE A 649 -4.87 27.55 4.62
CA PHE A 649 -3.92 26.93 3.70
C PHE A 649 -4.53 26.94 2.30
N ASP A 650 -3.78 27.43 1.31
CA ASP A 650 -4.23 27.47 -0.09
C ASP A 650 -4.06 26.08 -0.70
N ASP A 651 -5.15 25.33 -0.74
CA ASP A 651 -5.18 23.98 -1.28
C ASP A 651 -5.02 24.01 -2.81
N TRP A 652 -5.67 24.95 -3.50
CA TRP A 652 -5.67 25.03 -4.96
C TRP A 652 -4.27 25.16 -5.55
N THR A 653 -3.43 26.01 -4.96
CA THR A 653 -2.04 26.18 -5.40
C THR A 653 -1.12 25.03 -4.96
N ASN A 654 -1.59 24.17 -4.06
CA ASN A 654 -0.85 23.04 -3.52
C ASN A 654 -1.38 21.68 -4.03
N LEU A 655 -2.30 21.65 -4.99
CA LEU A 655 -2.62 20.42 -5.72
C LEU A 655 -1.39 19.94 -6.49
N ASP A 656 -1.06 18.66 -6.35
CA ASP A 656 -0.06 17.96 -7.15
C ASP A 656 -0.81 17.01 -8.09
N LEU A 657 -1.01 17.46 -9.33
CA LEU A 657 -1.78 16.70 -10.32
C LEU A 657 -1.08 15.39 -10.71
N SER A 658 0.25 15.31 -10.57
CA SER A 658 1.04 14.10 -10.81
C SER A 658 1.04 13.10 -9.64
N PHE A 659 0.43 13.45 -8.50
CA PHE A 659 0.57 12.70 -7.25
C PHE A 659 0.14 11.23 -7.37
N PHE A 660 -0.95 10.95 -8.09
CA PHE A 660 -1.52 9.61 -8.27
C PHE A 660 -0.60 8.63 -9.04
N LYS A 661 0.48 9.14 -9.65
CA LYS A 661 1.54 8.35 -10.30
C LYS A 661 2.60 7.85 -9.32
N LYS A 662 2.74 8.51 -8.17
CA LYS A 662 3.83 8.25 -7.23
C LYS A 662 3.57 6.97 -6.44
N SER A 663 4.54 6.07 -6.45
CA SER A 663 4.59 4.91 -5.55
C SER A 663 5.23 5.25 -4.19
N GLU A 664 5.91 6.40 -4.11
CA GLU A 664 6.50 6.98 -2.91
C GLU A 664 5.88 8.35 -2.67
N TRP A 665 4.84 8.41 -1.84
CA TRP A 665 4.04 9.63 -1.67
C TRP A 665 4.51 10.57 -0.55
N ARG A 666 5.64 10.28 0.09
CA ARG A 666 6.31 11.15 1.08
C ARG A 666 7.80 11.15 0.78
N GLU A 667 8.28 12.24 0.19
CA GLU A 667 9.71 12.52 -0.04
C GLU A 667 10.24 13.56 0.95
#